data_AF-A0AAW9R3G7-F1
#
_entry.id   AF-A0AAW9R3G7-F1
#
_cell.length_a   1.000
_cell.length_b   1.000
_cell.length_c   1.000
_cell.angle_alpha   90.00
_cell.angle_beta   90.00
_cell.angle_gamma   90.00
#
_symmetry.space_group_name_H-M   'P 1'
#
loop_
_entity.id
_entity.type
_entity.pdbx_description
1 polymer ?
#
loop_
_entity_poly.entity_id
_entity_poly.type
_entity_poly.pdbx_seq_one_letter_code
_entity_poly.pdbx_strand_id
1 'polypeptide(L)'
;MTPPAVSGAPAAPWVVMKFGGTSVSSRARWDTIGDMVAKRKSEGFRVLVVVSAVSGVTNALVALTEAGGGRSTRLMQTEALETKHRDFAAALDLDAGAVIGDLIAALRALAADPRADAAALDWQAELLALGELFSSRLGSAYLSARGLDLRWSDARRHLRAVKLPNQSAWAARLSVNCSLQAEPDFAERFAAQGDTLITQGFICADDEGKTCILGRGGSDTSAAYFGALLRAARVETWTDVPGMFSANPRQVPQARLLARLDYEEAQEIASTGAKVLHPRCISPCREARVPLWIRDTSQPDFEGTVIGPRLADAVPGVKAISSKRGIVLVSMDGIGMWQQVGFLADVFERFKRHGLSVDLIGSSEANVTVSLDPSDNLVTTDVLERLAADLAEVCRVKVIAPCASITLVGRGMRSLLHRLSDVLAEFGRERVHLISQSSNDLNLTFVVDEAVAEDMLPRLHELLIHAQAMPVDEASVFGPSWKEMQRGSSPRPQPWWALRREALLAQAALGTPRYVYDLASVRENARALRGLGALDRRFYAIKANPHPDILRVLEEEGFGFECVSAGEIGRVFSLFPKLDPTRVLFTPSFAARAEYEAALARDVWVTLDSAYPLRHWPELFRRRALWLRLDPGYGRGHHEKVRTGGTGAKFGLPLDALEEFAAEAARAGAMIFGLHAHLGSGIFDALHWRDVFARLAAAAETLGTVEALNLGGGLGVASEPELDPFEMDALAEVLAQAKALCPQYALWMEPGRYLVARAGVLLLRVTQVVEKSGVRRVGVDGGMNALLRPALYNARHEVVNLSRLGEADDGQFDVVGPICETGDVLARRRRLPASFEGDVLLVATAGAYGAVMASTYNLRDLPTEAVLDD
;
A
#
# COMPACT_ATOMS: atom_id res chain seq x y z
N MET A 1 -22.95 -52.37 -29.32
CA MET A 1 -23.66 -51.83 -28.15
C MET A 1 -23.52 -50.33 -28.16
N THR A 2 -24.65 -49.65 -28.39
CA THR A 2 -24.84 -48.20 -28.25
C THR A 2 -24.50 -47.79 -26.80
N PRO A 3 -23.84 -46.65 -26.57
CA PRO A 3 -23.64 -46.14 -25.21
C PRO A 3 -25.01 -45.83 -24.58
N PRO A 4 -25.19 -46.09 -23.28
CA PRO A 4 -26.47 -45.87 -22.63
C PRO A 4 -26.79 -44.37 -22.62
N ALA A 5 -28.02 -44.04 -23.00
CA ALA A 5 -28.56 -42.71 -22.90
C ALA A 5 -28.67 -42.34 -21.41
N VAL A 6 -27.87 -41.37 -20.95
CA VAL A 6 -28.08 -40.72 -19.66
C VAL A 6 -29.15 -39.66 -19.87
N SER A 7 -30.40 -40.06 -19.71
CA SER A 7 -31.56 -39.16 -19.66
C SER A 7 -31.76 -38.66 -18.23
N GLY A 8 -31.27 -37.46 -17.96
CA GLY A 8 -31.58 -36.68 -16.76
C GLY A 8 -31.10 -35.26 -16.97
N ALA A 9 -31.98 -34.26 -16.80
CA ALA A 9 -31.56 -32.87 -16.80
C ALA A 9 -30.43 -32.68 -15.75
N PRO A 10 -29.36 -31.93 -16.05
CA PRO A 10 -28.29 -31.73 -15.07
C PRO A 10 -28.88 -31.09 -13.81
N ALA A 11 -28.61 -31.69 -12.66
CA ALA A 11 -29.05 -31.16 -11.38
C ALA A 11 -28.54 -29.71 -11.21
N ALA A 12 -29.38 -28.81 -10.71
CA ALA A 12 -29.02 -27.41 -10.52
C ALA A 12 -27.72 -27.30 -9.67
N PRO A 13 -26.73 -26.50 -10.10
CA PRO A 13 -25.46 -26.38 -9.40
C PRO A 13 -25.61 -25.68 -8.06
N TRP A 14 -24.74 -26.03 -7.11
CA TRP A 14 -24.69 -25.39 -5.79
C TRP A 14 -23.89 -24.09 -5.80
N VAL A 15 -24.35 -23.12 -5.01
CA VAL A 15 -23.56 -21.98 -4.53
C VAL A 15 -23.50 -22.06 -3.01
N VAL A 16 -22.29 -22.02 -2.45
CA VAL A 16 -22.10 -21.99 -0.99
C VAL A 16 -21.85 -20.56 -0.56
N MET A 17 -22.65 -20.01 0.34
CA MET A 17 -22.58 -18.63 0.81
C MET A 17 -22.22 -18.62 2.29
N LYS A 18 -21.04 -18.10 2.62
CA LYS A 18 -20.57 -18.00 3.99
C LYS A 18 -20.76 -16.59 4.54
N PHE A 19 -21.32 -16.49 5.74
CA PHE A 19 -21.48 -15.23 6.47
C PHE A 19 -20.70 -15.23 7.78
N GLY A 20 -19.86 -14.21 7.97
CA GLY A 20 -19.12 -14.01 9.23
C GLY A 20 -20.01 -13.53 10.39
N GLY A 21 -19.45 -13.50 11.61
CA GLY A 21 -20.21 -13.20 12.82
C GLY A 21 -20.87 -11.81 12.86
N THR A 22 -20.28 -10.81 12.21
CA THR A 22 -20.86 -9.47 12.03
C THR A 22 -22.00 -9.44 11.02
N SER A 23 -21.99 -10.37 10.04
CA SER A 23 -23.06 -10.51 9.05
C SER A 23 -24.28 -11.23 9.59
N VAL A 24 -24.20 -11.88 10.75
CA VAL A 24 -25.34 -12.62 11.36
C VAL A 24 -25.78 -12.05 12.70
N SER A 25 -25.36 -10.84 13.05
CA SER A 25 -25.58 -10.23 14.38
C SER A 25 -26.75 -9.28 14.49
N SER A 26 -27.53 -9.06 13.41
CA SER A 26 -28.68 -8.14 13.43
C SER A 26 -29.75 -8.58 12.45
N ARG A 27 -31.00 -8.16 12.71
CA ARG A 27 -32.15 -8.42 11.83
C ARG A 27 -31.92 -7.92 10.40
N ALA A 28 -31.50 -6.67 10.24
CA ALA A 28 -31.26 -6.07 8.93
C ALA A 28 -30.25 -6.87 8.07
N ARG A 29 -29.24 -7.46 8.72
CA ARG A 29 -28.28 -8.33 8.02
C ARG A 29 -28.91 -9.67 7.62
N TRP A 30 -29.78 -10.24 8.46
CA TRP A 30 -30.54 -11.44 8.10
C TRP A 30 -31.55 -11.19 6.98
N ASP A 31 -32.16 -10.01 6.91
CA ASP A 31 -32.98 -9.58 5.77
C ASP A 31 -32.15 -9.58 4.48
N THR A 32 -30.96 -8.96 4.54
CA THR A 32 -30.00 -8.94 3.42
C THR A 32 -29.62 -10.37 3.00
N ILE A 33 -29.36 -11.28 3.96
CA ILE A 33 -29.08 -12.70 3.68
C ILE A 33 -30.25 -13.35 2.94
N GLY A 34 -31.49 -13.11 3.39
CA GLY A 34 -32.69 -13.61 2.73
C GLY A 34 -32.80 -13.17 1.27
N ASP A 35 -32.59 -11.88 1.02
CA ASP A 35 -32.62 -11.30 -0.33
C ASP A 35 -31.53 -11.89 -1.24
N MET A 36 -30.31 -12.05 -0.71
CA MET A 36 -29.20 -12.65 -1.43
C MET A 36 -29.46 -14.12 -1.78
N VAL A 37 -30.02 -14.90 -0.84
CA VAL A 37 -30.42 -16.30 -1.09
C VAL A 37 -31.50 -16.36 -2.17
N ALA A 38 -32.53 -15.51 -2.10
CA ALA A 38 -33.58 -15.45 -3.11
C ALA A 38 -33.03 -15.09 -4.50
N LYS A 39 -32.10 -14.12 -4.58
CA LYS A 39 -31.41 -13.73 -5.82
C LYS A 39 -30.63 -14.90 -6.44
N ARG A 40 -29.90 -15.68 -5.64
CA ARG A 40 -29.19 -16.87 -6.18
C ARG A 40 -30.12 -17.98 -6.64
N LYS A 41 -31.26 -18.17 -5.96
CA LYS A 41 -32.28 -19.12 -6.42
C LYS A 41 -32.90 -18.71 -7.75
N SER A 42 -33.18 -17.42 -7.96
CA SER A 42 -33.71 -16.94 -9.25
C SER A 42 -32.69 -17.03 -10.39
N GLU A 43 -31.39 -16.99 -10.08
CA GLU A 43 -30.29 -17.31 -11.02
C GLU A 43 -30.18 -18.82 -11.35
N GLY A 44 -31.00 -19.68 -10.73
CA GLY A 44 -31.05 -21.13 -11.00
C GLY A 44 -30.12 -21.99 -10.14
N PHE A 45 -29.58 -21.45 -9.04
CA PHE A 45 -28.69 -22.18 -8.14
C PHE A 45 -29.44 -22.83 -6.96
N ARG A 46 -28.92 -23.98 -6.52
CA ARG A 46 -29.14 -24.47 -5.15
C ARG A 46 -28.24 -23.68 -4.20
N VAL A 47 -28.73 -23.37 -3.01
CA VAL A 47 -28.02 -22.47 -2.09
C VAL A 47 -27.75 -23.17 -0.76
N LEU A 48 -26.47 -23.19 -0.36
CA LEU A 48 -26.06 -23.59 0.98
C LEU A 48 -25.53 -22.37 1.73
N VAL A 49 -26.20 -21.99 2.81
CA VAL A 49 -25.78 -20.91 3.71
C VAL A 49 -24.94 -21.49 4.84
N VAL A 50 -23.71 -21.00 5.03
CA VAL A 50 -22.81 -21.38 6.11
C VAL A 50 -22.62 -20.19 7.03
N VAL A 51 -22.90 -20.33 8.32
CA VAL A 51 -22.82 -19.20 9.27
C VAL A 51 -21.80 -19.42 10.39
N SER A 52 -21.10 -18.35 10.75
CA SER A 52 -20.32 -18.25 11.98
C SER A 52 -21.23 -17.95 13.18
N ALA A 53 -20.71 -18.12 14.40
CA ALA A 53 -21.37 -17.62 15.60
C ALA A 53 -21.61 -16.09 15.53
N VAL A 54 -22.64 -15.61 16.25
CA VAL A 54 -22.92 -14.17 16.38
C VAL A 54 -21.70 -13.44 16.93
N SER A 55 -21.43 -12.23 16.43
CA SER A 55 -20.27 -11.41 16.82
C SER A 55 -20.02 -11.40 18.34
N GLY A 56 -18.79 -11.75 18.74
CA GLY A 56 -18.32 -11.83 20.13
C GLY A 56 -18.69 -13.11 20.89
N VAL A 57 -19.55 -13.99 20.36
CA VAL A 57 -19.95 -15.23 21.06
C VAL A 57 -18.79 -16.22 21.15
N THR A 58 -18.07 -16.48 20.06
CA THR A 58 -16.93 -17.42 20.09
C THR A 58 -15.86 -16.98 21.10
N ASN A 59 -15.53 -15.68 21.17
CA ASN A 59 -14.56 -15.17 22.16
C ASN A 59 -15.04 -15.37 23.60
N ALA A 60 -16.34 -15.15 23.86
CA ALA A 60 -16.92 -15.41 25.17
C ALA A 60 -16.92 -16.91 25.51
N LEU A 61 -17.17 -17.79 24.54
CA LEU A 61 -17.07 -19.25 24.73
C LEU A 61 -15.62 -19.69 24.98
N VAL A 62 -14.63 -19.12 24.28
CA VAL A 62 -13.20 -19.36 24.56
C VAL A 62 -12.85 -18.92 25.97
N ALA A 63 -13.30 -17.75 26.40
CA ALA A 63 -13.06 -17.26 27.76
C ALA A 63 -13.62 -18.21 28.85
N LEU A 64 -14.74 -18.91 28.60
CA LEU A 64 -15.26 -19.94 29.50
C LEU A 64 -14.34 -21.16 29.64
N THR A 65 -13.49 -21.42 28.64
CA THR A 65 -12.53 -22.53 28.63
C THR A 65 -11.23 -22.23 29.38
N GLU A 66 -10.92 -20.94 29.59
CA GLU A 66 -9.69 -20.52 30.27
C GLU A 66 -9.84 -20.65 31.81
N ALA A 67 -8.95 -21.41 32.45
CA ALA A 67 -9.09 -21.97 33.79
C ALA A 67 -9.09 -20.97 34.99
N GLY A 68 -9.11 -19.65 34.75
CA GLY A 68 -8.84 -18.63 35.77
C GLY A 68 -10.02 -18.21 36.67
N GLY A 69 -11.27 -18.47 36.29
CA GLY A 69 -12.44 -17.85 36.94
C GLY A 69 -13.14 -18.68 38.04
N GLY A 70 -12.88 -19.97 38.16
CA GLY A 70 -13.69 -20.89 38.98
C GLY A 70 -15.14 -21.04 38.50
N ARG A 71 -15.89 -22.00 39.08
CA ARG A 71 -17.25 -22.37 38.63
C ARG A 71 -18.25 -21.20 38.67
N SER A 72 -18.15 -20.32 39.66
CA SER A 72 -19.07 -19.16 39.81
C SER A 72 -18.97 -18.19 38.64
N THR A 73 -17.75 -17.82 38.24
CA THR A 73 -17.51 -16.91 37.10
C THR A 73 -18.00 -17.52 35.79
N ARG A 74 -17.77 -18.83 35.59
CA ARG A 74 -18.25 -19.56 34.40
C ARG A 74 -19.77 -19.53 34.30
N LEU A 75 -20.49 -19.73 35.41
CA LEU A 75 -21.95 -19.66 35.45
C LEU A 75 -22.47 -18.25 35.13
N MET A 76 -21.86 -17.21 35.72
CA MET A 76 -22.23 -15.81 35.44
C MET A 76 -22.01 -15.44 33.95
N GLN A 77 -20.86 -15.81 33.38
CA GLN A 77 -20.59 -15.60 31.95
C GLN A 77 -21.56 -16.40 31.05
N THR A 78 -22.00 -17.57 31.51
CA THR A 78 -23.01 -18.38 30.82
C THR A 78 -24.38 -17.70 30.81
N GLU A 79 -24.81 -17.10 31.92
CA GLU A 79 -26.07 -16.33 31.99
C GLU A 79 -26.04 -15.10 31.06
N ALA A 80 -24.90 -14.42 30.96
CA ALA A 80 -24.73 -13.31 30.03
C ALA A 80 -24.85 -13.76 28.56
N LEU A 81 -24.27 -14.92 28.22
CA LEU A 81 -24.41 -15.52 26.89
C LEU A 81 -25.85 -15.95 26.60
N GLU A 82 -26.54 -16.55 27.57
CA GLU A 82 -27.95 -16.90 27.42
C GLU A 82 -28.81 -15.66 27.13
N THR A 83 -28.65 -14.62 27.96
CA THR A 83 -29.38 -13.35 27.82
C THR A 83 -29.18 -12.77 26.43
N LYS A 84 -27.91 -12.70 25.97
CA LYS A 84 -27.57 -12.22 24.63
C LYS A 84 -28.30 -12.98 23.50
N HIS A 85 -28.44 -14.31 23.60
CA HIS A 85 -29.14 -15.09 22.57
C HIS A 85 -30.66 -14.96 22.67
N ARG A 86 -31.23 -14.83 23.87
CA ARG A 86 -32.66 -14.56 24.06
C ARG A 86 -33.05 -13.19 23.52
N ASP A 87 -32.25 -12.16 23.82
CA ASP A 87 -32.45 -10.81 23.31
C ASP A 87 -32.35 -10.78 21.79
N PHE A 88 -31.40 -11.52 21.23
CA PHE A 88 -31.25 -11.61 19.77
C PHE A 88 -32.42 -12.35 19.11
N ALA A 89 -32.91 -13.44 19.70
CA ALA A 89 -34.13 -14.12 19.23
C ALA A 89 -35.35 -13.18 19.27
N ALA A 90 -35.51 -12.41 20.35
CA ALA A 90 -36.58 -11.42 20.47
C ALA A 90 -36.46 -10.31 19.41
N ALA A 91 -35.25 -9.84 19.11
CA ALA A 91 -35.01 -8.85 18.05
C ALA A 91 -35.34 -9.37 16.64
N LEU A 92 -35.36 -10.71 16.45
CA LEU A 92 -35.79 -11.39 15.23
C LEU A 92 -37.29 -11.75 15.24
N ASP A 93 -38.05 -11.32 16.25
CA ASP A 93 -39.45 -11.69 16.48
C ASP A 93 -39.66 -13.22 16.65
N LEU A 94 -38.69 -13.92 17.25
CA LEU A 94 -38.73 -15.37 17.49
C LEU A 94 -38.93 -15.71 18.97
N ASP A 95 -39.64 -16.81 19.23
CA ASP A 95 -39.67 -17.42 20.55
C ASP A 95 -38.37 -18.20 20.81
N ALA A 96 -37.50 -17.65 21.67
CA ALA A 96 -36.25 -18.28 22.07
C ALA A 96 -36.46 -19.67 22.68
N GLY A 97 -37.56 -19.89 23.42
CA GLY A 97 -37.86 -21.18 24.05
C GLY A 97 -38.07 -22.28 23.02
N ALA A 98 -38.89 -22.01 22.00
CA ALA A 98 -39.17 -22.95 20.92
C ALA A 98 -37.96 -23.21 20.00
N VAL A 99 -37.15 -22.19 19.71
CA VAL A 99 -36.10 -22.29 18.67
C VAL A 99 -34.75 -22.78 19.23
N ILE A 100 -34.35 -22.29 20.40
CA ILE A 100 -33.02 -22.51 20.98
C ILE A 100 -33.04 -22.97 22.45
N GLY A 101 -34.20 -23.31 23.00
CA GLY A 101 -34.32 -23.71 24.41
C GLY A 101 -33.48 -24.94 24.78
N ASP A 102 -33.36 -25.91 23.89
CA ASP A 102 -32.49 -27.09 24.04
C ASP A 102 -31.00 -26.73 24.02
N LEU A 103 -30.59 -25.79 23.16
CA LEU A 103 -29.20 -25.29 23.12
C LEU A 103 -28.84 -24.49 24.37
N ILE A 104 -29.77 -23.71 24.93
CA ILE A 104 -29.59 -23.02 26.21
C ILE A 104 -29.42 -24.03 27.35
N ALA A 105 -30.22 -25.11 27.35
CA ALA A 105 -30.08 -26.18 28.33
C ALA A 105 -28.71 -26.89 28.20
N ALA A 106 -28.25 -27.14 26.97
CA ALA A 106 -26.93 -27.73 26.71
C ALA A 106 -25.79 -26.81 27.18
N LEU A 107 -25.89 -25.50 26.93
CA LEU A 107 -24.92 -24.51 27.40
C LEU A 107 -24.79 -24.54 28.94
N ARG A 108 -25.93 -24.52 29.65
CA ARG A 108 -25.96 -24.60 31.11
C ARG A 108 -25.38 -25.91 31.63
N ALA A 109 -25.68 -27.03 30.98
CA ALA A 109 -25.16 -28.34 31.35
C ALA A 109 -23.64 -28.40 31.19
N LEU A 110 -23.10 -27.91 30.06
CA LEU A 110 -21.66 -27.85 29.81
C LEU A 110 -20.93 -26.90 30.76
N ALA A 111 -21.55 -25.78 31.15
CA ALA A 111 -20.98 -24.87 32.14
C ALA A 111 -20.83 -25.51 33.53
N ALA A 112 -21.71 -26.46 33.87
CA ALA A 112 -21.70 -27.20 35.14
C ALA A 112 -20.96 -28.55 35.08
N ASP A 113 -20.44 -28.93 33.90
CA ASP A 113 -19.79 -30.23 33.66
C ASP A 113 -18.45 -30.33 34.40
N PRO A 114 -18.17 -31.43 35.13
CA PRO A 114 -16.87 -31.66 35.78
C PRO A 114 -15.66 -31.63 34.82
N ARG A 115 -15.85 -31.96 33.54
CA ARG A 115 -14.79 -31.91 32.51
C ARG A 115 -14.21 -30.51 32.32
N ALA A 116 -14.97 -29.49 32.72
CA ALA A 116 -14.57 -28.10 32.61
C ALA A 116 -13.48 -27.70 33.62
N ASP A 117 -13.34 -28.40 34.74
CA ASP A 117 -12.31 -28.10 35.74
C ASP A 117 -10.92 -28.56 35.28
N ALA A 118 -10.87 -29.63 34.46
CA ALA A 118 -9.66 -30.11 33.81
C ALA A 118 -9.43 -29.48 32.42
N ALA A 119 -10.29 -28.54 32.00
CA ALA A 119 -10.31 -27.96 30.65
C ALA A 119 -10.20 -29.02 29.54
N ALA A 120 -10.96 -30.12 29.66
CA ALA A 120 -10.85 -31.24 28.73
C ALA A 120 -11.18 -30.82 27.28
N LEU A 121 -10.36 -31.23 26.31
CA LEU A 121 -10.47 -30.79 24.91
C LEU A 121 -11.81 -31.16 24.26
N ASP A 122 -12.37 -32.32 24.58
CA ASP A 122 -13.67 -32.77 24.09
C ASP A 122 -14.80 -31.86 24.59
N TRP A 123 -14.74 -31.45 25.86
CA TRP A 123 -15.66 -30.49 26.45
C TRP A 123 -15.52 -29.10 25.81
N GLN A 124 -14.28 -28.63 25.59
CA GLN A 124 -14.04 -27.37 24.89
C GLN A 124 -14.66 -27.38 23.49
N ALA A 125 -14.51 -28.49 22.74
CA ALA A 125 -15.07 -28.61 21.40
C ALA A 125 -16.60 -28.58 21.41
N GLU A 126 -17.24 -29.28 22.35
CA GLU A 126 -18.70 -29.25 22.54
C GLU A 126 -19.20 -27.84 22.90
N LEU A 127 -18.50 -27.14 23.81
CA LEU A 127 -18.86 -25.79 24.24
C LEU A 127 -18.72 -24.78 23.10
N LEU A 128 -17.58 -24.80 22.39
CA LEU A 128 -17.30 -23.89 21.29
C LEU A 128 -18.28 -24.06 20.12
N ALA A 129 -18.72 -25.30 19.85
CA ALA A 129 -19.68 -25.58 18.78
C ALA A 129 -21.06 -24.94 18.99
N LEU A 130 -21.43 -24.60 20.23
CA LEU A 130 -22.72 -23.98 20.52
C LEU A 130 -22.89 -22.62 19.81
N GLY A 131 -21.82 -21.87 19.59
CA GLY A 131 -21.90 -20.55 18.95
C GLY A 131 -22.54 -20.62 17.55
N GLU A 132 -22.05 -21.51 16.70
CA GLU A 132 -22.57 -21.74 15.36
C GLU A 132 -23.93 -22.47 15.37
N LEU A 133 -24.17 -23.34 16.35
CA LEU A 133 -25.48 -23.98 16.52
C LEU A 133 -26.57 -22.94 16.84
N PHE A 134 -26.32 -21.98 17.73
CA PHE A 134 -27.27 -20.91 18.04
C PHE A 134 -27.57 -20.05 16.82
N SER A 135 -26.55 -19.52 16.16
CA SER A 135 -26.70 -18.62 15.00
C SER A 135 -27.42 -19.30 13.82
N SER A 136 -27.05 -20.54 13.48
CA SER A 136 -27.69 -21.29 12.39
C SER A 136 -29.15 -21.66 12.68
N ARG A 137 -29.51 -21.98 13.93
CA ARG A 137 -30.91 -22.25 14.29
C ARG A 137 -31.77 -21.00 14.27
N LEU A 138 -31.31 -19.90 14.86
CA LEU A 138 -32.01 -18.62 14.82
C LEU A 138 -32.20 -18.13 13.39
N GLY A 139 -31.14 -18.20 12.59
CA GLY A 139 -31.18 -17.86 11.16
C GLY A 139 -32.17 -18.71 10.37
N SER A 140 -32.16 -20.03 10.59
CA SER A 140 -33.12 -20.94 9.94
C SER A 140 -34.55 -20.55 10.29
N ALA A 141 -34.86 -20.39 11.58
CA ALA A 141 -36.21 -20.07 12.02
C ALA A 141 -36.69 -18.71 11.48
N TYR A 142 -35.81 -17.70 11.50
CA TYR A 142 -36.11 -16.37 10.98
C TYR A 142 -36.42 -16.39 9.48
N LEU A 143 -35.52 -16.96 8.67
CA LEU A 143 -35.69 -16.99 7.21
C LEU A 143 -36.91 -17.82 6.80
N SER A 144 -37.18 -18.94 7.48
CA SER A 144 -38.39 -19.74 7.26
C SER A 144 -39.66 -18.97 7.63
N ALA A 145 -39.67 -18.21 8.74
CA ALA A 145 -40.80 -17.37 9.12
C ALA A 145 -41.07 -16.23 8.10
N ARG A 146 -40.05 -15.83 7.33
CA ARG A 146 -40.15 -14.86 6.23
C ARG A 146 -40.56 -15.46 4.89
N GLY A 147 -40.85 -16.77 4.84
CA GLY A 147 -41.37 -17.47 3.66
C GLY A 147 -40.30 -18.10 2.76
N LEU A 148 -39.04 -18.15 3.17
CA LEU A 148 -38.02 -18.91 2.44
C LEU A 148 -38.12 -20.40 2.78
N ASP A 149 -38.37 -21.24 1.77
CA ASP A 149 -38.23 -22.70 1.89
C ASP A 149 -36.75 -23.06 2.07
N LEU A 150 -36.34 -23.12 3.33
CA LEU A 150 -34.96 -23.31 3.78
C LEU A 150 -34.95 -24.31 4.93
N ARG A 151 -34.01 -25.26 4.89
CA ARG A 151 -33.88 -26.29 5.94
C ARG A 151 -32.54 -26.24 6.66
N TRP A 152 -32.58 -26.50 7.95
CA TRP A 152 -31.39 -26.60 8.79
C TRP A 152 -30.72 -27.97 8.66
N SER A 153 -29.40 -27.99 8.44
CA SER A 153 -28.58 -29.20 8.35
C SER A 153 -27.37 -29.10 9.28
N ASP A 154 -27.12 -30.13 10.08
CA ASP A 154 -25.98 -30.18 11.01
C ASP A 154 -24.68 -30.49 10.27
N ALA A 155 -23.70 -29.58 10.32
CA ALA A 155 -22.42 -29.72 9.61
C ALA A 155 -21.62 -30.95 10.06
N ARG A 156 -21.77 -31.37 11.32
CA ARG A 156 -21.08 -32.52 11.91
C ARG A 156 -21.53 -33.85 11.30
N ARG A 157 -22.67 -33.88 10.60
CA ARG A 157 -23.11 -35.08 9.88
C ARG A 157 -22.34 -35.29 8.56
N HIS A 158 -21.79 -34.21 8.00
CA HIS A 158 -21.25 -34.17 6.64
C HIS A 158 -19.73 -33.92 6.61
N LEU A 159 -19.21 -33.10 7.52
CA LEU A 159 -17.77 -32.83 7.62
C LEU A 159 -17.11 -33.80 8.61
N ARG A 160 -16.13 -34.57 8.11
CA ARG A 160 -15.38 -35.58 8.87
C ARG A 160 -13.94 -35.15 9.09
N ALA A 161 -13.51 -35.08 10.34
CA ALA A 161 -12.16 -34.73 10.74
C ALA A 161 -11.16 -35.82 10.35
N VAL A 162 -9.97 -35.44 9.90
CA VAL A 162 -8.86 -36.34 9.58
C VAL A 162 -7.68 -36.09 10.50
N LYS A 163 -7.06 -37.18 10.97
CA LYS A 163 -5.84 -37.12 11.79
C LYS A 163 -4.64 -36.90 10.89
N LEU A 164 -3.83 -35.88 11.18
CA LEU A 164 -2.55 -35.65 10.50
C LEU A 164 -1.37 -36.14 11.37
N PRO A 165 -0.22 -36.49 10.76
CA PRO A 165 0.98 -36.86 11.50
C PRO A 165 1.45 -35.73 12.43
N ASN A 166 2.00 -36.09 13.60
CA ASN A 166 2.63 -35.17 14.56
C ASN A 166 1.73 -34.05 15.12
N GLN A 167 0.40 -34.22 15.09
CA GLN A 167 -0.52 -33.26 15.72
C GLN A 167 -0.47 -33.35 17.25
N SER A 168 -0.50 -32.19 17.91
CA SER A 168 -0.75 -32.12 19.35
C SER A 168 -2.17 -32.59 19.67
N ALA A 169 -2.42 -33.03 20.91
CA ALA A 169 -3.77 -33.39 21.35
C ALA A 169 -4.77 -32.24 21.13
N TRP A 170 -4.33 -31.00 21.35
CA TRP A 170 -5.11 -29.79 21.07
C TRP A 170 -5.45 -29.68 19.58
N ALA A 171 -4.48 -29.78 18.67
CA ALA A 171 -4.72 -29.66 17.23
C ALA A 171 -5.63 -30.78 16.69
N ALA A 172 -5.51 -31.98 17.24
CA ALA A 172 -6.32 -33.14 16.88
C ALA A 172 -7.81 -33.00 17.26
N ARG A 173 -8.19 -31.99 18.06
CA ARG A 173 -9.59 -31.75 18.45
C ARG A 173 -10.09 -30.34 18.16
N LEU A 174 -9.24 -29.34 18.31
CA LEU A 174 -9.59 -27.92 18.26
C LEU A 174 -9.04 -27.16 17.05
N SER A 175 -8.29 -27.83 16.17
CA SER A 175 -7.80 -27.28 14.90
C SER A 175 -7.66 -28.36 13.83
N VAL A 176 -8.74 -29.12 13.63
CA VAL A 176 -8.73 -30.30 12.75
C VAL A 176 -8.88 -29.92 11.28
N ASN A 177 -8.42 -30.79 10.37
CA ASN A 177 -8.74 -30.73 8.94
C ASN A 177 -9.84 -31.73 8.62
N CYS A 178 -10.55 -31.56 7.50
CA CYS A 178 -11.55 -32.51 7.04
C CYS A 178 -11.14 -33.26 5.77
N SER A 179 -11.75 -34.42 5.56
CA SER A 179 -11.59 -35.20 4.33
C SER A 179 -12.25 -34.51 3.15
N LEU A 180 -11.56 -34.51 2.00
CA LEU A 180 -12.10 -34.08 0.71
C LEU A 180 -12.64 -35.24 -0.13
N GLN A 181 -12.48 -36.48 0.35
CA GLN A 181 -13.03 -37.64 -0.34
C GLN A 181 -14.54 -37.71 -0.10
N ALA A 182 -15.31 -37.16 -1.04
CA ALA A 182 -16.74 -37.36 -1.09
C ALA A 182 -17.04 -38.81 -1.50
N GLU A 183 -17.97 -39.46 -0.80
CA GLU A 183 -18.60 -40.67 -1.35
C GLU A 183 -19.31 -40.31 -2.68
N PRO A 184 -19.36 -41.23 -3.66
CA PRO A 184 -19.90 -40.95 -4.99
C PRO A 184 -21.29 -40.28 -4.98
N ASP A 185 -22.14 -40.66 -4.01
CA ASP A 185 -23.52 -40.20 -3.92
C ASP A 185 -23.70 -39.03 -2.92
N PHE A 186 -22.62 -38.43 -2.41
CA PHE A 186 -22.69 -37.37 -1.40
C PHE A 186 -23.57 -36.19 -1.85
N ALA A 187 -23.36 -35.69 -3.07
CA ALA A 187 -24.09 -34.52 -3.59
C ALA A 187 -25.60 -34.82 -3.76
N GLU A 188 -25.97 -36.03 -4.18
CA GLU A 188 -27.36 -36.46 -4.31
C GLU A 188 -28.04 -36.61 -2.94
N ARG A 189 -27.38 -37.29 -1.99
CA ARG A 189 -27.88 -37.42 -0.61
C ARG A 189 -28.00 -36.05 0.08
N PHE A 190 -27.06 -35.15 -0.16
CA PHE A 190 -27.10 -33.81 0.40
C PHE A 190 -28.27 -33.02 -0.18
N ALA A 191 -28.48 -33.10 -1.49
CA ALA A 191 -29.60 -32.44 -2.19
C ALA A 191 -30.99 -32.99 -1.84
N ALA A 192 -31.09 -34.25 -1.42
CA ALA A 192 -32.37 -34.83 -0.96
C ALA A 192 -32.96 -34.10 0.26
N GLN A 193 -32.16 -33.32 0.98
CA GLN A 193 -32.65 -32.49 2.09
C GLN A 193 -33.45 -31.28 1.61
N GLY A 194 -33.13 -30.71 0.45
CA GLY A 194 -33.77 -29.53 -0.13
C GLY A 194 -32.81 -28.69 -0.98
N ASP A 195 -33.36 -27.77 -1.77
CA ASP A 195 -32.59 -26.89 -2.68
C ASP A 195 -32.01 -25.65 -1.97
N THR A 196 -32.40 -25.40 -0.72
CA THR A 196 -31.91 -24.28 0.09
C THR A 196 -31.69 -24.76 1.51
N LEU A 197 -30.43 -24.73 1.96
CA LEU A 197 -30.01 -25.27 3.23
C LEU A 197 -29.23 -24.22 4.02
N ILE A 198 -29.32 -24.26 5.35
CA ILE A 198 -28.46 -23.53 6.26
C ILE A 198 -27.70 -24.50 7.17
N THR A 199 -26.42 -24.25 7.39
CA THR A 199 -25.55 -25.08 8.22
C THR A 199 -24.53 -24.24 8.99
N GLN A 200 -23.82 -24.90 9.89
CA GLN A 200 -22.79 -24.29 10.73
C GLN A 200 -21.46 -24.23 9.97
N GLY A 201 -20.71 -23.14 10.19
CA GLY A 201 -19.27 -23.15 9.97
C GLY A 201 -18.53 -23.74 11.17
N PHE A 202 -17.20 -23.74 11.14
CA PHE A 202 -16.30 -23.96 12.29
C PHE A 202 -16.30 -25.36 12.93
N ILE A 203 -17.39 -26.12 12.83
CA ILE A 203 -17.60 -27.40 13.51
C ILE A 203 -17.60 -28.57 12.52
N CYS A 204 -17.14 -29.73 12.97
CA CYS A 204 -17.22 -31.00 12.27
C CYS A 204 -17.25 -32.16 13.28
N ALA A 205 -17.20 -33.41 12.82
CA ALA A 205 -17.09 -34.57 13.69
C ALA A 205 -15.92 -35.49 13.31
N ASP A 206 -15.35 -36.20 14.28
CA ASP A 206 -14.43 -37.30 14.01
C ASP A 206 -15.15 -38.58 13.56
N ASP A 207 -14.38 -39.65 13.36
CA ASP A 207 -14.89 -40.97 12.93
C ASP A 207 -15.79 -41.64 13.99
N GLU A 208 -15.68 -41.23 15.26
CA GLU A 208 -16.54 -41.69 16.36
C GLU A 208 -17.81 -40.82 16.51
N GLY A 209 -17.96 -39.79 15.68
CA GLY A 209 -19.08 -38.86 15.73
C GLY A 209 -18.96 -37.79 16.82
N LYS A 210 -17.80 -37.66 17.48
CA LYS A 210 -17.57 -36.62 18.49
C LYS A 210 -17.31 -35.28 17.82
N THR A 211 -17.72 -34.20 18.50
CA THR A 211 -17.57 -32.85 17.96
C THR A 211 -16.08 -32.46 17.92
N CYS A 212 -15.67 -31.89 16.79
CA CYS A 212 -14.36 -31.30 16.57
C CYS A 212 -14.50 -29.88 16.02
N ILE A 213 -13.45 -29.09 16.21
CA ILE A 213 -13.40 -27.69 15.79
C ILE A 213 -12.29 -27.51 14.75
N LEU A 214 -12.61 -26.79 13.68
CA LEU A 214 -11.69 -26.51 12.57
C LEU A 214 -10.62 -25.47 12.94
N GLY A 215 -10.78 -24.75 14.05
CA GLY A 215 -9.85 -23.72 14.52
C GLY A 215 -10.11 -22.35 13.89
N ARG A 216 -9.09 -21.47 13.90
CA ARG A 216 -9.21 -20.12 13.33
C ARG A 216 -9.63 -20.17 11.86
N GLY A 217 -10.54 -19.27 11.47
CA GLY A 217 -11.11 -19.26 10.12
C GLY A 217 -11.94 -20.50 9.78
N GLY A 218 -12.40 -21.24 10.79
CA GLY A 218 -13.09 -22.50 10.59
C GLY A 218 -14.38 -22.37 9.79
N SER A 219 -15.10 -21.25 9.86
CA SER A 219 -16.31 -21.06 9.04
C SER A 219 -16.00 -20.87 7.55
N ASP A 220 -14.95 -20.13 7.20
CA ASP A 220 -14.49 -20.02 5.79
C ASP A 220 -14.05 -21.40 5.29
N THR A 221 -13.35 -22.12 6.15
CA THR A 221 -12.85 -23.47 5.87
C THR A 221 -14.00 -24.48 5.69
N SER A 222 -15.06 -24.43 6.51
CA SER A 222 -16.27 -25.24 6.33
C SER A 222 -16.93 -24.98 4.99
N ALA A 223 -17.09 -23.71 4.61
CA ALA A 223 -17.71 -23.34 3.33
C ALA A 223 -16.90 -23.85 2.14
N ALA A 224 -15.56 -23.79 2.22
CA ALA A 224 -14.68 -24.37 1.23
C ALA A 224 -14.78 -25.89 1.15
N TYR A 225 -14.86 -26.59 2.29
CA TYR A 225 -15.09 -28.05 2.30
C TYR A 225 -16.42 -28.42 1.67
N PHE A 226 -17.52 -27.75 2.02
CA PHE A 226 -18.81 -27.98 1.36
C PHE A 226 -18.75 -27.66 -0.13
N GLY A 227 -18.11 -26.56 -0.52
CA GLY A 227 -17.91 -26.19 -1.92
C GLY A 227 -17.20 -27.29 -2.71
N ALA A 228 -16.13 -27.84 -2.13
CA ALA A 228 -15.37 -28.94 -2.73
C ALA A 228 -16.18 -30.25 -2.81
N LEU A 229 -16.81 -30.67 -1.71
CA LEU A 229 -17.59 -31.91 -1.64
C LEU A 229 -18.81 -31.89 -2.57
N LEU A 230 -19.44 -30.72 -2.75
CA LEU A 230 -20.59 -30.54 -3.65
C LEU A 230 -20.19 -30.23 -5.09
N ARG A 231 -18.89 -30.02 -5.36
CA ARG A 231 -18.39 -29.44 -6.63
C ARG A 231 -19.21 -28.21 -7.03
N ALA A 232 -19.39 -27.31 -6.07
CA ALA A 232 -20.20 -26.11 -6.23
C ALA A 232 -19.70 -25.25 -7.40
N ALA A 233 -20.61 -24.49 -8.02
CA ALA A 233 -20.23 -23.54 -9.06
C ALA A 233 -19.29 -22.45 -8.52
N ARG A 234 -19.48 -22.06 -7.25
CA ARG A 234 -18.62 -21.13 -6.51
C ARG A 234 -18.91 -21.17 -5.00
N VAL A 235 -17.93 -20.72 -4.22
CA VAL A 235 -18.08 -20.39 -2.80
C VAL A 235 -17.99 -18.87 -2.65
N GLU A 236 -19.00 -18.25 -2.06
CA GLU A 236 -19.07 -16.81 -1.78
C GLU A 236 -18.82 -16.55 -0.30
N THR A 237 -17.74 -15.85 0.04
CA THR A 237 -17.40 -15.40 1.39
C THR A 237 -17.81 -13.95 1.55
N TRP A 238 -18.86 -13.73 2.34
CA TRP A 238 -19.44 -12.41 2.61
C TRP A 238 -18.86 -11.83 3.90
N THR A 239 -18.20 -10.68 3.77
CA THR A 239 -17.43 -10.00 4.82
C THR A 239 -17.82 -8.53 4.95
N ASP A 240 -17.08 -7.77 5.76
CA ASP A 240 -17.19 -6.31 5.91
C ASP A 240 -16.21 -5.54 5.00
N VAL A 241 -15.46 -6.25 4.15
CA VAL A 241 -14.59 -5.67 3.12
C VAL A 241 -14.96 -6.23 1.75
N PRO A 242 -14.82 -5.43 0.69
CA PRO A 242 -15.21 -5.84 -0.66
C PRO A 242 -14.29 -6.87 -1.29
N GLY A 243 -13.09 -7.10 -0.74
CA GLY A 243 -12.15 -8.07 -1.31
C GLY A 243 -10.76 -8.00 -0.69
N MET A 244 -9.81 -8.62 -1.36
CA MET A 244 -8.38 -8.53 -1.05
C MET A 244 -7.79 -7.30 -1.72
N PHE A 245 -6.80 -6.67 -1.09
CA PHE A 245 -6.16 -5.45 -1.59
C PHE A 245 -4.65 -5.66 -1.76
N SER A 246 -4.03 -4.86 -2.63
CA SER A 246 -2.60 -4.88 -2.89
C SER A 246 -1.75 -4.48 -1.67
N ALA A 247 -2.35 -3.89 -0.65
CA ALA A 247 -1.77 -3.64 0.67
C ALA A 247 -2.91 -3.50 1.69
N ASN A 248 -2.62 -3.46 2.99
CA ASN A 248 -3.66 -3.20 4.00
C ASN A 248 -4.27 -1.81 3.77
N PRO A 249 -5.55 -1.69 3.39
CA PRO A 249 -6.16 -0.42 2.99
C PRO A 249 -6.26 0.60 4.14
N ARG A 250 -6.20 0.13 5.39
CA ARG A 250 -6.18 1.00 6.58
C ARG A 250 -4.84 1.71 6.78
N GLN A 251 -3.76 1.12 6.28
CA GLN A 251 -2.40 1.67 6.35
C GLN A 251 -2.00 2.36 5.05
N VAL A 252 -2.51 1.85 3.91
CA VAL A 252 -2.19 2.35 2.57
C VAL A 252 -3.49 2.69 1.85
N PRO A 253 -4.00 3.93 1.93
CA PRO A 253 -5.25 4.32 1.27
C PRO A 253 -5.25 4.14 -0.25
N GLN A 254 -4.07 4.17 -0.89
CA GLN A 254 -3.90 3.91 -2.33
C GLN A 254 -3.86 2.42 -2.69
N ALA A 255 -4.04 1.52 -1.72
CA ALA A 255 -4.11 0.09 -1.99
C ALA A 255 -5.24 -0.21 -2.98
N ARG A 256 -4.91 -0.94 -4.04
CA ARG A 256 -5.83 -1.32 -5.12
C ARG A 256 -6.56 -2.60 -4.76
N LEU A 257 -7.85 -2.68 -5.04
CA LEU A 257 -8.59 -3.94 -4.96
C LEU A 257 -7.94 -4.96 -5.89
N LEU A 258 -7.77 -6.19 -5.45
CA LEU A 258 -7.34 -7.31 -6.28
C LEU A 258 -8.60 -7.98 -6.83
N ALA A 259 -9.07 -7.54 -7.99
CA ALA A 259 -10.30 -8.04 -8.61
C ALA A 259 -10.20 -9.55 -8.91
N ARG A 260 -8.98 -10.02 -9.26
CA ARG A 260 -8.75 -11.43 -9.58
C ARG A 260 -7.39 -11.91 -9.11
N LEU A 261 -7.37 -13.11 -8.54
CA LEU A 261 -6.17 -13.82 -8.10
C LEU A 261 -6.26 -15.29 -8.49
N ASP A 262 -5.11 -15.94 -8.65
CA ASP A 262 -5.10 -17.39 -8.64
C ASP A 262 -4.97 -17.96 -7.21
N TYR A 263 -5.25 -19.26 -7.06
CA TYR A 263 -5.23 -19.92 -5.76
C TYR A 263 -3.88 -19.83 -5.04
N GLU A 264 -2.75 -19.89 -5.76
CA GLU A 264 -1.43 -19.87 -5.12
C GLU A 264 -1.08 -18.46 -4.65
N GLU A 265 -1.36 -17.45 -5.46
CA GLU A 265 -1.18 -16.04 -5.08
C GLU A 265 -2.06 -15.70 -3.87
N ALA A 266 -3.35 -16.06 -3.91
CA ALA A 266 -4.25 -15.80 -2.80
C ALA A 266 -3.83 -16.52 -1.50
N GLN A 267 -3.29 -17.74 -1.62
CA GLN A 267 -2.76 -18.52 -0.49
C GLN A 267 -1.61 -17.80 0.19
N GLU A 268 -0.66 -17.28 -0.59
CA GLU A 268 0.51 -16.54 -0.09
C GLU A 268 0.13 -15.17 0.50
N ILE A 269 -0.83 -14.47 -0.11
CA ILE A 269 -1.32 -13.20 0.45
C ILE A 269 -2.03 -13.43 1.79
N ALA A 270 -2.85 -14.48 1.87
CA ALA A 270 -3.58 -14.83 3.10
C ALA A 270 -2.65 -15.30 4.24
N SER A 271 -1.57 -16.02 3.95
CA SER A 271 -0.63 -16.51 4.97
C SER A 271 0.30 -15.41 5.51
N THR A 272 0.62 -14.40 4.69
CA THR A 272 1.61 -13.36 5.02
C THR A 272 1.04 -12.14 5.75
N GLY A 273 -0.26 -12.14 6.05
CA GLY A 273 -0.88 -11.14 6.94
C GLY A 273 -2.18 -10.52 6.45
N ALA A 274 -2.70 -10.88 5.27
CA ALA A 274 -4.00 -10.39 4.81
C ALA A 274 -5.16 -11.12 5.51
N LYS A 275 -5.78 -10.45 6.49
CA LYS A 275 -6.82 -11.03 7.37
C LYS A 275 -8.23 -11.11 6.75
N VAL A 276 -8.37 -11.10 5.43
CA VAL A 276 -9.69 -11.12 4.75
C VAL A 276 -10.24 -12.54 4.65
N LEU A 277 -9.38 -13.51 4.38
CA LEU A 277 -9.73 -14.90 4.17
C LEU A 277 -8.71 -15.79 4.88
N HIS A 278 -9.17 -16.82 5.58
CA HIS A 278 -8.25 -17.74 6.23
C HIS A 278 -7.55 -18.65 5.21
N PRO A 279 -6.21 -18.78 5.23
CA PRO A 279 -5.46 -19.54 4.22
C PRO A 279 -5.92 -20.99 4.05
N ARG A 280 -6.41 -21.64 5.12
CA ARG A 280 -6.86 -23.04 5.08
C ARG A 280 -8.10 -23.30 4.22
N CYS A 281 -8.90 -22.28 3.89
CA CYS A 281 -10.07 -22.48 3.04
C CYS A 281 -9.72 -22.54 1.54
N ILE A 282 -8.51 -22.15 1.14
CA ILE A 282 -8.14 -22.08 -0.28
C ILE A 282 -7.83 -23.47 -0.84
N SER A 283 -7.12 -24.33 -0.09
CA SER A 283 -6.72 -25.66 -0.60
C SER A 283 -7.90 -26.56 -1.01
N PRO A 284 -8.97 -26.72 -0.20
CA PRO A 284 -10.16 -27.49 -0.60
C PRO A 284 -10.73 -27.05 -1.95
N CYS A 285 -10.87 -25.74 -2.14
CA CYS A 285 -11.40 -25.16 -3.36
C CYS A 285 -10.45 -25.31 -4.55
N ARG A 286 -9.14 -25.15 -4.33
CA ARG A 286 -8.11 -25.35 -5.36
C ARG A 286 -8.11 -26.79 -5.88
N GLU A 287 -8.14 -27.77 -4.98
CA GLU A 287 -8.13 -29.20 -5.34
C GLU A 287 -9.39 -29.60 -6.12
N ALA A 288 -10.55 -29.07 -5.73
CA ALA A 288 -11.81 -29.28 -6.43
C ALA A 288 -12.05 -28.35 -7.63
N ARG A 289 -11.15 -27.37 -7.88
CA ARG A 289 -11.29 -26.29 -8.88
C ARG A 289 -12.58 -25.46 -8.75
N VAL A 290 -13.01 -25.21 -7.52
CA VAL A 290 -14.17 -24.37 -7.20
C VAL A 290 -13.71 -22.93 -6.93
N PRO A 291 -14.18 -21.91 -7.66
CA PRO A 291 -13.76 -20.54 -7.45
C PRO A 291 -14.31 -19.97 -6.13
N LEU A 292 -13.50 -19.14 -5.48
CA LEU A 292 -13.85 -18.42 -4.24
C LEU A 292 -14.10 -16.94 -4.57
N TRP A 293 -15.20 -16.39 -4.06
CA TRP A 293 -15.59 -15.00 -4.28
C TRP A 293 -15.61 -14.32 -2.92
N ILE A 294 -14.92 -13.19 -2.80
CA ILE A 294 -14.94 -12.39 -1.58
C ILE A 294 -15.77 -11.15 -1.87
N ARG A 295 -16.78 -10.89 -1.03
CA ARG A 295 -17.75 -9.82 -1.22
C ARG A 295 -18.06 -9.09 0.08
N ASP A 296 -18.61 -7.90 -0.06
CA ASP A 296 -19.06 -7.06 1.04
C ASP A 296 -20.58 -7.20 1.26
N THR A 297 -20.98 -7.62 2.46
CA THR A 297 -22.40 -7.74 2.85
C THR A 297 -23.12 -6.39 2.83
N SER A 298 -22.42 -5.26 2.94
CA SER A 298 -23.00 -3.91 2.88
C SER A 298 -23.13 -3.35 1.45
N GLN A 299 -22.43 -3.93 0.48
CA GLN A 299 -22.48 -3.53 -0.94
C GLN A 299 -22.66 -4.76 -1.84
N PRO A 300 -23.85 -5.42 -1.83
CA PRO A 300 -24.03 -6.73 -2.47
C PRO A 300 -23.88 -6.77 -3.99
N ASP A 301 -23.97 -5.62 -4.64
CA ASP A 301 -23.82 -5.50 -6.10
C ASP A 301 -22.38 -5.23 -6.53
N PHE A 302 -21.46 -4.96 -5.59
CA PHE A 302 -20.03 -4.84 -5.90
C PHE A 302 -19.41 -6.24 -6.11
N GLU A 303 -18.66 -6.42 -7.20
CA GLU A 303 -18.17 -7.77 -7.59
C GLU A 303 -17.14 -8.34 -6.63
N GLY A 304 -16.25 -7.49 -6.10
CA GLY A 304 -15.23 -7.86 -5.12
C GLY A 304 -14.00 -8.56 -5.71
N THR A 305 -13.49 -9.58 -5.01
CA THR A 305 -12.32 -10.38 -5.44
C THR A 305 -12.73 -11.79 -5.83
N VAL A 306 -12.26 -12.28 -6.99
CA VAL A 306 -12.43 -13.67 -7.43
C VAL A 306 -11.10 -14.41 -7.40
N ILE A 307 -11.05 -15.53 -6.67
CA ILE A 307 -9.92 -16.46 -6.62
C ILE A 307 -10.26 -17.70 -7.42
N GLY A 308 -9.42 -18.05 -8.40
CA GLY A 308 -9.72 -19.15 -9.31
C GLY A 308 -8.48 -19.78 -9.96
N PRO A 309 -8.67 -20.57 -11.03
CA PRO A 309 -7.55 -21.09 -11.80
C PRO A 309 -6.79 -19.96 -12.48
N ARG A 310 -5.50 -20.20 -12.71
CA ARG A 310 -4.58 -19.26 -13.37
C ARG A 310 -5.07 -18.91 -14.78
N LEU A 311 -4.98 -17.62 -15.13
CA LEU A 311 -5.19 -17.15 -16.50
C LEU A 311 -3.93 -17.37 -17.35
N ALA A 312 -4.11 -17.72 -18.62
CA ALA A 312 -3.00 -17.94 -19.55
C ALA A 312 -2.17 -16.67 -19.78
N ASP A 313 -2.82 -15.50 -19.77
CA ASP A 313 -2.21 -14.21 -20.10
C ASP A 313 -1.90 -13.34 -18.86
N ALA A 314 -1.81 -13.93 -17.67
CA ALA A 314 -1.51 -13.17 -16.46
C ALA A 314 -0.09 -12.61 -16.50
N VAL A 315 0.05 -11.28 -16.41
CA VAL A 315 1.36 -10.62 -16.45
C VAL A 315 2.09 -10.84 -15.11
N PRO A 316 3.37 -11.24 -15.15
CA PRO A 316 4.23 -11.31 -13.97
C PRO A 316 4.35 -9.95 -13.28
N GLY A 317 4.27 -9.94 -11.96
CA GLY A 317 4.23 -8.73 -11.16
C GLY A 317 3.94 -9.03 -9.70
N VAL A 318 4.41 -8.16 -8.82
CA VAL A 318 3.95 -8.06 -7.44
C VAL A 318 2.47 -7.69 -7.46
N LYS A 319 1.63 -8.51 -6.83
CA LYS A 319 0.20 -8.24 -6.70
C LYS A 319 -0.12 -7.62 -5.36
N ALA A 320 0.58 -8.02 -4.29
CA ALA A 320 0.37 -7.48 -2.97
C ALA A 320 1.67 -7.28 -2.18
N ILE A 321 1.62 -6.38 -1.21
CA ILE A 321 2.59 -6.22 -0.15
C ILE A 321 1.88 -6.30 1.21
N SER A 322 2.38 -7.13 2.10
CA SER A 322 1.81 -7.36 3.44
C SER A 322 2.87 -7.16 4.51
N SER A 323 2.43 -6.85 5.73
CA SER A 323 3.29 -6.82 6.89
C SER A 323 2.68 -7.59 8.06
N LYS A 324 3.51 -8.33 8.78
CA LYS A 324 3.15 -9.13 9.95
C LYS A 324 4.06 -8.78 11.12
N ARG A 325 3.47 -8.41 12.25
CA ARG A 325 4.15 -7.92 13.47
C ARG A 325 4.34 -9.02 14.51
N GLY A 326 5.17 -8.77 15.52
CA GLY A 326 5.40 -9.70 16.62
C GLY A 326 6.22 -10.94 16.24
N ILE A 327 6.94 -10.89 15.12
CA ILE A 327 7.83 -11.98 14.69
C ILE A 327 9.01 -12.05 15.65
N VAL A 328 9.33 -13.27 16.09
CA VAL A 328 10.53 -13.56 16.89
C VAL A 328 11.53 -14.27 16.00
N LEU A 329 12.75 -13.75 15.92
CA LEU A 329 13.86 -14.42 15.24
C LEU A 329 14.75 -15.14 16.23
N VAL A 330 15.15 -16.36 15.88
CA VAL A 330 16.16 -17.15 16.58
C VAL A 330 17.32 -17.35 15.61
N SER A 331 18.41 -16.62 15.85
CA SER A 331 19.67 -16.73 15.12
C SER A 331 20.58 -17.72 15.85
N MET A 332 21.09 -18.70 15.10
CA MET A 332 21.94 -19.78 15.58
C MET A 332 23.27 -19.73 14.84
N ASP A 333 24.35 -19.46 15.58
CA ASP A 333 25.72 -19.36 15.06
C ASP A 333 26.56 -20.55 15.52
N GLY A 334 27.34 -21.16 14.61
CA GLY A 334 28.25 -22.25 14.99
C GLY A 334 29.31 -22.56 13.92
N ILE A 335 30.59 -22.56 14.33
CA ILE A 335 31.73 -22.92 13.47
C ILE A 335 31.61 -24.38 12.98
N GLY A 336 30.97 -25.25 13.76
CA GLY A 336 30.76 -26.67 13.44
C GLY A 336 29.68 -26.93 12.39
N MET A 337 28.87 -25.96 11.98
CA MET A 337 27.83 -26.17 10.96
C MET A 337 28.41 -26.60 9.61
N TRP A 338 29.60 -26.08 9.28
CA TRP A 338 30.31 -26.42 8.06
C TRP A 338 30.89 -27.83 8.19
N GLN A 339 30.39 -28.77 7.39
CA GLN A 339 30.76 -30.20 7.33
C GLN A 339 30.17 -31.13 8.42
N GLN A 340 29.37 -30.63 9.36
CA GLN A 340 28.67 -31.51 10.32
C GLN A 340 27.35 -32.03 9.73
N VAL A 341 27.31 -33.33 9.43
CA VAL A 341 26.08 -34.00 9.01
C VAL A 341 25.06 -33.97 10.15
N GLY A 342 23.83 -33.54 9.86
CA GLY A 342 22.70 -33.62 10.78
C GLY A 342 22.45 -32.38 11.65
N PHE A 343 23.29 -31.33 11.61
CA PHE A 343 23.10 -30.14 12.46
C PHE A 343 21.69 -29.53 12.34
N LEU A 344 21.20 -29.30 11.12
CA LEU A 344 19.84 -28.78 10.91
C LEU A 344 18.77 -29.75 11.43
N ALA A 345 18.98 -31.06 11.30
CA ALA A 345 18.03 -32.05 11.82
C ALA A 345 17.97 -31.98 13.36
N ASP A 346 19.12 -31.86 14.03
CA ASP A 346 19.20 -31.73 15.49
C ASP A 346 18.53 -30.44 15.97
N VAL A 347 18.72 -29.33 15.24
CA VAL A 347 18.06 -28.05 15.51
C VAL A 347 16.53 -28.20 15.37
N PHE A 348 16.03 -28.68 14.24
CA PHE A 348 14.58 -28.80 14.01
C PHE A 348 13.92 -29.85 14.91
N GLU A 349 14.63 -30.90 15.33
CA GLU A 349 14.13 -31.85 16.33
C GLU A 349 13.91 -31.17 17.70
N ARG A 350 14.76 -30.22 18.09
CA ARG A 350 14.53 -29.42 19.30
C ARG A 350 13.29 -28.53 19.18
N PHE A 351 13.14 -27.80 18.06
CA PHE A 351 11.91 -27.03 17.80
C PHE A 351 10.65 -27.91 17.91
N LYS A 352 10.71 -29.11 17.33
CA LYS A 352 9.63 -30.11 17.40
C LYS A 352 9.35 -30.59 18.83
N ARG A 353 10.38 -30.86 19.65
CA ARG A 353 10.20 -31.24 21.07
C ARG A 353 9.48 -30.18 21.89
N HIS A 354 9.74 -28.91 21.59
CA HIS A 354 9.07 -27.78 22.23
C HIS A 354 7.72 -27.41 21.56
N GLY A 355 7.30 -28.14 20.52
CA GLY A 355 6.04 -27.90 19.83
C GLY A 355 5.99 -26.59 19.05
N LEU A 356 7.14 -26.07 18.60
CA LEU A 356 7.27 -24.80 17.90
C LEU A 356 7.35 -25.03 16.38
N SER A 357 6.47 -24.34 15.65
CA SER A 357 6.48 -24.28 14.19
C SER A 357 7.35 -23.13 13.70
N VAL A 358 8.25 -23.43 12.76
CA VAL A 358 9.11 -22.45 12.08
C VAL A 358 8.41 -21.93 10.83
N ASP A 359 8.43 -20.61 10.61
CA ASP A 359 7.79 -19.94 9.48
C ASP A 359 8.81 -19.70 8.34
N LEU A 360 9.73 -18.76 8.54
CA LEU A 360 10.83 -18.42 7.62
C LEU A 360 12.17 -18.98 8.08
N ILE A 361 13.02 -19.32 7.10
CA ILE A 361 14.40 -19.76 7.31
C ILE A 361 15.33 -18.96 6.40
N GLY A 362 16.43 -18.47 6.97
CA GLY A 362 17.57 -17.88 6.26
C GLY A 362 18.85 -18.56 6.73
N SER A 363 19.73 -18.95 5.81
CA SER A 363 20.95 -19.68 6.12
C SER A 363 22.15 -19.11 5.38
N SER A 364 23.29 -19.17 6.04
CA SER A 364 24.64 -19.01 5.50
C SER A 364 25.49 -20.22 5.92
N GLU A 365 26.78 -20.24 5.56
CA GLU A 365 27.69 -21.35 5.88
C GLU A 365 27.86 -21.60 7.39
N ALA A 366 27.71 -20.57 8.23
CA ALA A 366 27.96 -20.65 9.68
C ALA A 366 26.83 -20.10 10.56
N ASN A 367 25.73 -19.63 9.95
CA ASN A 367 24.58 -19.06 10.65
C ASN A 367 23.28 -19.58 10.04
N VAL A 368 22.32 -19.93 10.88
CA VAL A 368 20.92 -20.15 10.50
C VAL A 368 20.03 -19.27 11.37
N THR A 369 19.22 -18.46 10.73
CA THR A 369 18.20 -17.65 11.38
C THR A 369 16.83 -18.18 10.99
N VAL A 370 16.01 -18.47 11.98
CA VAL A 370 14.62 -18.90 11.79
C VAL A 370 13.67 -17.92 12.44
N SER A 371 12.45 -17.84 11.92
CA SER A 371 11.38 -17.04 12.51
C SER A 371 10.31 -17.92 13.13
N LEU A 372 9.75 -17.41 14.23
CA LEU A 372 8.62 -17.96 14.94
C LEU A 372 7.46 -16.97 14.87
N ASP A 373 6.30 -17.46 14.42
CA ASP A 373 5.06 -16.70 14.41
C ASP A 373 4.24 -16.96 15.68
N PRO A 374 3.90 -15.93 16.48
CA PRO A 374 3.04 -16.08 17.65
C PRO A 374 1.58 -16.44 17.33
N SER A 375 1.14 -16.36 16.07
CA SER A 375 -0.24 -16.72 15.70
C SER A 375 -0.48 -18.23 15.61
N ASP A 376 0.57 -18.98 15.24
CA ASP A 376 0.57 -20.45 15.13
C ASP A 376 1.22 -21.13 16.35
N ASN A 377 1.90 -20.36 17.20
CA ASN A 377 2.63 -20.86 18.37
C ASN A 377 2.13 -20.19 19.66
N LEU A 378 1.95 -20.97 20.73
CA LEU A 378 1.86 -20.44 22.10
C LEU A 378 3.27 -20.02 22.55
N VAL A 379 3.73 -18.87 22.04
CA VAL A 379 5.05 -18.32 22.37
C VAL A 379 4.96 -17.60 23.72
N THR A 380 5.04 -18.33 24.82
CA THR A 380 5.29 -17.74 26.13
C THR A 380 6.79 -17.55 26.35
N THR A 381 7.18 -16.56 27.17
CA THR A 381 8.59 -16.29 27.51
C THR A 381 9.29 -17.57 27.98
N ASP A 382 8.62 -18.37 28.81
CA ASP A 382 9.16 -19.62 29.34
C ASP A 382 9.48 -20.67 28.26
N VAL A 383 8.71 -20.73 27.18
CA VAL A 383 8.95 -21.70 26.07
C VAL A 383 10.19 -21.29 25.28
N LEU A 384 10.36 -19.99 25.00
CA LEU A 384 11.53 -19.48 24.28
C LEU A 384 12.81 -19.62 25.10
N GLU A 385 12.77 -19.38 26.40
CA GLU A 385 13.93 -19.58 27.28
C GLU A 385 14.38 -21.04 27.32
N ARG A 386 13.43 -21.98 27.41
CA ARG A 386 13.72 -23.42 27.33
C ARG A 386 14.29 -23.85 25.98
N LEU A 387 13.72 -23.35 24.89
CA LEU A 387 14.26 -23.59 23.54
C LEU A 387 15.69 -23.06 23.42
N ALA A 388 15.93 -21.82 23.87
CA ALA A 388 17.24 -21.18 23.78
C ALA A 388 18.30 -21.95 24.60
N ALA A 389 17.93 -22.45 25.78
CA ALA A 389 18.82 -23.29 26.60
C ALA A 389 19.16 -24.63 25.91
N ASP A 390 18.18 -25.29 25.31
CA ASP A 390 18.37 -26.56 24.59
C ASP A 390 19.23 -26.37 23.32
N LEU A 391 18.97 -25.31 22.56
CA LEU A 391 19.78 -24.96 21.38
C LEU A 391 21.21 -24.53 21.75
N ALA A 392 21.40 -23.92 22.94
CA ALA A 392 22.71 -23.50 23.43
C ALA A 392 23.69 -24.66 23.67
N GLU A 393 23.20 -25.90 23.77
CA GLU A 393 24.03 -27.10 23.88
C GLU A 393 24.83 -27.40 22.60
N VAL A 394 24.37 -26.92 21.44
CA VAL A 394 24.98 -27.23 20.13
C VAL A 394 25.42 -26.00 19.34
N CYS A 395 24.92 -24.81 19.65
CA CYS A 395 25.23 -23.58 18.93
C CYS A 395 25.11 -22.35 19.82
N ARG A 396 25.62 -21.22 19.36
CA ARG A 396 25.37 -19.94 20.02
C ARG A 396 24.03 -19.39 19.55
N VAL A 397 23.15 -19.09 20.50
CA VAL A 397 21.79 -18.63 20.22
C VAL A 397 21.66 -17.13 20.48
N LYS A 398 20.98 -16.42 19.59
CA LYS A 398 20.57 -15.02 19.76
C LYS A 398 19.09 -14.88 19.39
N VAL A 399 18.30 -14.38 20.31
CA VAL A 399 16.89 -14.04 20.08
C VAL A 399 16.77 -12.56 19.70
N ILE A 400 16.01 -12.25 18.66
CA ILE A 400 15.77 -10.88 18.17
C ILE A 400 14.25 -10.65 18.10
N ALA A 401 13.76 -9.72 18.91
CA ALA A 401 12.35 -9.33 18.99
C ALA A 401 12.24 -7.90 19.58
N PRO A 402 11.15 -7.16 19.29
CA PRO A 402 10.08 -7.48 18.35
C PRO A 402 10.47 -7.16 16.89
N CYS A 403 10.24 -8.11 15.98
CA CYS A 403 10.45 -7.92 14.54
C CYS A 403 9.13 -7.89 13.78
N ALA A 404 9.17 -7.35 12.57
CA ALA A 404 8.08 -7.46 11.61
C ALA A 404 8.60 -8.02 10.28
N SER A 405 7.82 -8.87 9.63
CA SER A 405 8.06 -9.26 8.24
C SER A 405 7.29 -8.33 7.30
N ILE A 406 7.91 -8.01 6.16
CA ILE A 406 7.33 -7.34 5.01
C ILE A 406 7.47 -8.30 3.83
N THR A 407 6.35 -8.76 3.29
CA THR A 407 6.35 -9.74 2.20
C THR A 407 5.78 -9.11 0.93
N LEU A 408 6.55 -9.21 -0.16
CA LEU A 408 6.08 -8.97 -1.51
C LEU A 408 5.51 -10.29 -2.04
N VAL A 409 4.27 -10.28 -2.52
CA VAL A 409 3.61 -11.46 -3.09
C VAL A 409 3.20 -11.18 -4.53
N GLY A 410 3.55 -12.10 -5.43
CA GLY A 410 3.23 -12.03 -6.85
C GLY A 410 4.05 -13.02 -7.66
N ARG A 411 3.89 -13.04 -8.98
CA ARG A 411 4.58 -14.01 -9.84
C ARG A 411 5.78 -13.42 -10.55
N GLY A 412 6.78 -14.26 -10.80
CA GLY A 412 7.96 -13.87 -11.55
C GLY A 412 8.94 -13.04 -10.72
N MET A 413 8.96 -13.21 -9.39
CA MET A 413 9.75 -12.38 -8.47
C MET A 413 11.23 -12.31 -8.87
N ARG A 414 11.84 -13.42 -9.31
CA ARG A 414 13.23 -13.45 -9.82
C ARG A 414 13.42 -12.56 -11.03
N SER A 415 12.49 -12.60 -11.98
CA SER A 415 12.56 -11.77 -13.18
C SER A 415 12.41 -10.28 -12.86
N LEU A 416 11.74 -9.95 -11.75
CA LEU A 416 11.46 -8.58 -11.31
C LEU A 416 12.58 -7.97 -10.47
N LEU A 417 13.62 -8.72 -10.09
CA LEU A 417 14.70 -8.21 -9.22
C LEU A 417 15.31 -6.90 -9.74
N HIS A 418 15.48 -6.76 -11.06
CA HIS A 418 15.99 -5.52 -11.68
C HIS A 418 15.04 -4.31 -11.53
N ARG A 419 13.74 -4.53 -11.33
CA ARG A 419 12.73 -3.49 -11.05
C ARG A 419 12.56 -3.21 -9.56
N LEU A 420 13.12 -4.05 -8.70
CA LEU A 420 13.04 -3.89 -7.25
C LEU A 420 14.23 -3.08 -6.70
N SER A 421 15.07 -2.47 -7.54
CA SER A 421 16.25 -1.71 -7.10
C SER A 421 15.90 -0.63 -6.09
N ASP A 422 14.87 0.17 -6.36
CA ASP A 422 14.46 1.26 -5.48
C ASP A 422 13.83 0.75 -4.18
N VAL A 423 13.12 -0.38 -4.25
CA VAL A 423 12.55 -1.09 -3.08
C VAL A 423 13.68 -1.61 -2.19
N LEU A 424 14.67 -2.27 -2.78
CA LEU A 424 15.87 -2.78 -2.08
C LEU A 424 16.71 -1.63 -1.49
N ALA A 425 16.77 -0.48 -2.17
CA ALA A 425 17.48 0.70 -1.66
C ALA A 425 16.84 1.28 -0.40
N GLU A 426 15.51 1.24 -0.26
CA GLU A 426 14.86 1.62 0.99
C GLU A 426 15.19 0.64 2.14
N PHE A 427 15.28 -0.66 1.85
CA PHE A 427 15.76 -1.65 2.83
C PHE A 427 17.24 -1.48 3.18
N GLY A 428 18.09 -1.03 2.24
CA GLY A 428 19.52 -0.84 2.47
C GLY A 428 19.87 0.27 3.47
N ARG A 429 18.92 1.13 3.83
CA ARG A 429 19.07 2.13 4.90
C ARG A 429 18.81 1.58 6.29
N GLU A 430 18.12 0.44 6.35
CA GLU A 430 17.60 -0.14 7.58
C GLU A 430 18.30 -1.46 7.87
N ARG A 431 18.24 -1.89 9.12
CA ARG A 431 18.79 -3.19 9.50
C ARG A 431 17.82 -4.30 9.11
N VAL A 432 18.09 -4.96 7.98
CA VAL A 432 17.38 -6.19 7.59
C VAL A 432 18.01 -7.38 8.31
N HIS A 433 17.22 -8.09 9.12
CA HIS A 433 17.69 -9.25 9.89
C HIS A 433 17.62 -10.56 9.09
N LEU A 434 16.64 -10.70 8.21
CA LEU A 434 16.45 -11.91 7.41
C LEU A 434 15.79 -11.56 6.07
N ILE A 435 16.28 -12.17 4.99
CA ILE A 435 15.64 -12.14 3.67
C ILE A 435 15.33 -13.59 3.30
N SER A 436 14.11 -13.87 2.89
CA SER A 436 13.69 -15.20 2.44
C SER A 436 12.93 -15.10 1.12
N GLN A 437 13.35 -15.87 0.13
CA GLN A 437 12.69 -15.99 -1.15
C GLN A 437 12.20 -17.42 -1.34
N SER A 438 10.92 -17.57 -1.69
CA SER A 438 10.36 -18.87 -1.99
C SER A 438 10.91 -19.47 -3.30
N SER A 439 11.02 -20.80 -3.32
CA SER A 439 11.46 -21.56 -4.50
C SER A 439 10.42 -21.54 -5.63
N ASN A 440 9.14 -21.37 -5.29
CA ASN A 440 8.00 -21.28 -6.21
C ASN A 440 7.85 -19.91 -6.89
N ASP A 441 8.74 -18.96 -6.60
CA ASP A 441 8.80 -17.63 -7.21
C ASP A 441 7.55 -16.76 -6.97
N LEU A 442 6.84 -17.02 -5.85
CA LEU A 442 5.60 -16.32 -5.47
C LEU A 442 5.78 -15.21 -4.43
N ASN A 443 6.85 -15.27 -3.64
CA ASN A 443 7.06 -14.30 -2.57
C ASN A 443 8.53 -13.95 -2.35
N LEU A 444 8.74 -12.76 -1.80
CA LEU A 444 10.02 -12.27 -1.30
C LEU A 444 9.76 -11.53 0.02
N THR A 445 10.32 -12.04 1.11
CA THR A 445 10.07 -11.56 2.47
C THR A 445 11.34 -10.95 3.07
N PHE A 446 11.18 -9.79 3.70
CA PHE A 446 12.20 -9.10 4.47
C PHE A 446 11.74 -9.04 5.93
N VAL A 447 12.64 -9.31 6.88
CA VAL A 447 12.36 -9.15 8.31
C VAL A 447 13.21 -8.00 8.85
N VAL A 448 12.54 -7.02 9.45
CA VAL A 448 13.11 -5.78 9.99
C VAL A 448 12.63 -5.55 11.41
N ASP A 449 13.19 -4.54 12.10
CA ASP A 449 12.68 -4.10 13.39
C ASP A 449 11.24 -3.58 13.25
N GLU A 450 10.37 -3.92 14.21
CA GLU A 450 8.93 -3.63 14.10
C GLU A 450 8.63 -2.13 14.00
N ALA A 451 9.40 -1.28 14.67
CA ALA A 451 9.25 0.17 14.64
C ALA A 451 9.44 0.79 13.24
N VAL A 452 10.21 0.14 12.38
CA VAL A 452 10.53 0.64 11.03
C VAL A 452 9.47 0.21 10.01
N ALA A 453 8.87 -0.96 10.20
CA ALA A 453 7.97 -1.56 9.20
C ALA A 453 6.70 -0.74 8.91
N GLU A 454 6.20 -0.01 9.92
CA GLU A 454 4.94 0.76 9.81
C GLU A 454 5.06 1.91 8.81
N ASP A 455 6.16 2.66 8.85
CA ASP A 455 6.40 3.80 7.96
C ASP A 455 6.88 3.38 6.56
N MET A 456 7.46 2.17 6.45
CA MET A 456 7.95 1.66 5.18
C MET A 456 6.81 1.22 4.25
N LEU A 457 5.75 0.58 4.76
CA LEU A 457 4.76 -0.11 3.93
C LEU A 457 4.10 0.80 2.86
N PRO A 458 3.63 2.02 3.18
CA PRO A 458 3.04 2.91 2.18
C PRO A 458 4.06 3.33 1.11
N ARG A 459 5.30 3.60 1.51
CA ARG A 459 6.38 4.01 0.59
C ARG A 459 6.80 2.86 -0.33
N LEU A 460 6.95 1.66 0.21
CA LEU A 460 7.29 0.48 -0.59
C LEU A 460 6.17 0.16 -1.59
N HIS A 461 4.91 0.27 -1.18
CA HIS A 461 3.76 0.11 -2.09
C HIS A 461 3.80 1.11 -3.24
N GLU A 462 4.06 2.39 -2.94
CA GLU A 462 4.22 3.44 -3.93
C GLU A 462 5.38 3.15 -4.90
N LEU A 463 6.55 2.76 -4.37
CA LEU A 463 7.72 2.43 -5.19
C LEU A 463 7.47 1.23 -6.11
N LEU A 464 6.74 0.21 -5.64
CA LEU A 464 6.38 -0.96 -6.46
C LEU A 464 5.53 -0.56 -7.67
N ILE A 465 4.58 0.36 -7.49
CA ILE A 465 3.76 0.90 -8.57
C ILE A 465 4.61 1.71 -9.55
N HIS A 466 5.43 2.63 -9.03
CA HIS A 466 6.29 3.51 -9.83
C HIS A 466 7.28 2.71 -10.68
N ALA A 467 7.95 1.73 -10.06
CA ALA A 467 8.91 0.84 -10.71
C ALA A 467 8.27 -0.19 -11.64
N GLN A 468 6.93 -0.24 -11.71
CA GLN A 468 6.18 -1.23 -12.51
C GLN A 468 6.51 -2.67 -12.14
N ALA A 469 6.92 -2.87 -10.88
CA ALA A 469 6.94 -4.18 -10.27
C ALA A 469 5.51 -4.60 -9.90
N MET A 470 4.64 -3.66 -9.56
CA MET A 470 3.20 -3.84 -9.37
C MET A 470 2.42 -3.16 -10.53
N PRO A 471 1.95 -3.91 -11.54
CA PRO A 471 1.34 -3.34 -12.74
C PRO A 471 -0.14 -3.00 -12.53
N VAL A 472 -0.42 -1.92 -11.78
CA VAL A 472 -1.79 -1.51 -11.40
C VAL A 472 -2.70 -1.14 -12.58
N ASP A 473 -2.14 -0.91 -13.77
CA ASP A 473 -2.89 -0.58 -14.99
C ASP A 473 -3.58 -1.81 -15.64
N GLU A 474 -3.32 -3.00 -15.09
CA GLU A 474 -4.00 -4.25 -15.47
C GLU A 474 -5.37 -4.34 -14.81
N ALA A 475 -6.37 -3.73 -15.44
CA ALA A 475 -7.76 -3.71 -14.97
C ALA A 475 -8.39 -5.11 -14.75
N SER A 476 -7.81 -6.18 -15.33
CA SER A 476 -8.25 -7.56 -15.09
C SER A 476 -7.84 -8.11 -13.72
N VAL A 477 -6.85 -7.49 -13.07
CA VAL A 477 -6.29 -7.91 -11.78
C VAL A 477 -6.49 -6.83 -10.72
N PHE A 478 -6.27 -5.56 -11.07
CA PHE A 478 -6.38 -4.43 -10.15
C PHE A 478 -7.64 -3.61 -10.41
N GLY A 479 -8.44 -3.42 -9.37
CA GLY A 479 -9.61 -2.56 -9.35
C GLY A 479 -9.33 -1.18 -8.73
N PRO A 480 -10.38 -0.45 -8.31
CA PRO A 480 -10.22 0.88 -7.72
C PRO A 480 -9.38 0.84 -6.43
N SER A 481 -8.77 1.98 -6.09
CA SER A 481 -8.09 2.13 -4.81
C SER A 481 -9.10 2.24 -3.68
N TRP A 482 -8.70 1.87 -2.47
CA TRP A 482 -9.55 2.01 -1.28
C TRP A 482 -10.04 3.46 -1.09
N LYS A 483 -9.15 4.43 -1.34
CA LYS A 483 -9.48 5.86 -1.33
C LYS A 483 -10.53 6.24 -2.38
N GLU A 484 -10.42 5.74 -3.61
CA GLU A 484 -11.41 5.95 -4.68
C GLU A 484 -12.78 5.37 -4.29
N MET A 485 -12.80 4.18 -3.67
CA MET A 485 -14.03 3.55 -3.18
C MET A 485 -14.67 4.36 -2.03
N GLN A 486 -13.88 4.96 -1.14
CA GLN A 486 -14.39 5.77 -0.03
C GLN A 486 -14.89 7.16 -0.45
N ARG A 487 -14.19 7.83 -1.38
CA ARG A 487 -14.55 9.19 -1.84
C ARG A 487 -15.81 9.20 -2.72
N GLY A 488 -16.24 8.04 -3.23
CA GLY A 488 -17.17 7.96 -4.36
C GLY A 488 -16.50 8.51 -5.63
N SER A 489 -17.02 8.19 -6.81
CA SER A 489 -16.49 8.71 -8.07
C SER A 489 -16.80 10.20 -8.23
N SER A 490 -16.07 11.07 -7.53
CA SER A 490 -16.09 12.50 -7.83
C SER A 490 -15.36 12.70 -9.15
N PRO A 491 -15.98 13.29 -10.18
CA PRO A 491 -15.32 13.52 -11.46
C PRO A 491 -14.10 14.42 -11.23
N ARG A 492 -12.92 13.96 -11.67
CA ARG A 492 -11.70 14.77 -11.63
C ARG A 492 -11.92 16.02 -12.51
N PRO A 493 -11.52 17.21 -12.05
CA PRO A 493 -11.60 18.41 -12.89
C PRO A 493 -10.78 18.21 -14.16
N GLN A 494 -11.35 18.60 -15.30
CA GLN A 494 -10.64 18.54 -16.58
C GLN A 494 -9.40 19.44 -16.52
N PRO A 495 -8.25 18.98 -17.05
CA PRO A 495 -7.05 19.80 -17.09
C PRO A 495 -7.22 20.97 -18.06
N TRP A 496 -6.57 22.11 -17.78
CA TRP A 496 -6.68 23.33 -18.58
C TRP A 496 -6.37 23.08 -20.07
N TRP A 497 -5.42 22.19 -20.37
CA TRP A 497 -5.01 21.90 -21.74
C TRP A 497 -6.09 21.16 -22.53
N ALA A 498 -6.98 20.41 -21.87
CA ALA A 498 -8.13 19.79 -22.53
C ALA A 498 -9.17 20.87 -22.92
N LEU A 499 -9.37 21.85 -22.04
CA LEU A 499 -10.26 22.99 -22.27
C LEU A 499 -9.71 23.95 -23.36
N ARG A 500 -8.38 24.03 -23.50
CA ARG A 500 -7.68 24.89 -24.48
C ARG A 500 -7.17 24.12 -25.72
N ARG A 501 -7.74 22.95 -26.02
CA ARG A 501 -7.30 22.06 -27.12
C ARG A 501 -7.06 22.78 -28.44
N GLU A 502 -8.01 23.58 -28.90
CA GLU A 502 -7.92 24.27 -30.21
C GLU A 502 -6.77 25.29 -30.24
N ALA A 503 -6.56 26.03 -29.15
CA ALA A 503 -5.44 26.97 -29.04
C ALA A 503 -4.09 26.23 -29.07
N LEU A 504 -3.99 25.07 -28.43
CA LEU A 504 -2.79 24.25 -28.42
C LEU A 504 -2.51 23.63 -29.80
N LEU A 505 -3.55 23.15 -30.52
CA LEU A 505 -3.40 22.68 -31.89
C LEU A 505 -2.94 23.81 -32.84
N ALA A 506 -3.44 25.03 -32.66
CA ALA A 506 -2.97 26.20 -33.39
C ALA A 506 -1.49 26.52 -33.09
N GLN A 507 -1.05 26.39 -31.83
CA GLN A 507 0.37 26.52 -31.47
C GLN A 507 1.24 25.43 -32.12
N ALA A 508 0.77 24.17 -32.15
CA ALA A 508 1.48 23.08 -32.82
C ALA A 508 1.59 23.28 -34.33
N ALA A 509 0.62 23.96 -34.96
CA ALA A 509 0.66 24.28 -36.38
C ALA A 509 1.77 25.28 -36.74
N LEU A 510 2.18 26.15 -35.80
CA LEU A 510 3.32 27.06 -35.96
C LEU A 510 4.68 26.35 -35.91
N GLY A 511 4.73 25.11 -35.44
CA GLY A 511 5.93 24.28 -35.38
C GLY A 511 6.08 23.55 -34.04
N THR A 512 6.65 22.36 -34.12
CA THR A 512 7.00 21.47 -33.01
C THR A 512 8.47 21.03 -33.13
N PRO A 513 9.16 20.65 -32.04
CA PRO A 513 8.72 20.65 -30.64
C PRO A 513 8.46 22.06 -30.06
N ARG A 514 7.40 22.20 -29.25
CA ARG A 514 7.00 23.50 -28.67
C ARG A 514 6.47 23.37 -27.25
N TYR A 515 7.00 24.17 -26.33
CA TYR A 515 6.41 24.38 -25.01
C TYR A 515 5.32 25.45 -25.05
N VAL A 516 4.22 25.19 -24.36
CA VAL A 516 3.15 26.18 -24.15
C VAL A 516 2.84 26.27 -22.66
N TYR A 517 2.83 27.49 -22.12
CA TYR A 517 2.56 27.77 -20.71
C TYR A 517 1.25 28.53 -20.53
N ASP A 518 0.36 28.04 -19.68
CA ASP A 518 -0.89 28.69 -19.28
C ASP A 518 -0.66 29.58 -18.05
N LEU A 519 -0.69 30.90 -18.25
CA LEU A 519 -0.40 31.86 -17.19
C LEU A 519 -1.51 31.90 -16.12
N ALA A 520 -2.75 31.57 -16.47
CA ALA A 520 -3.85 31.44 -15.52
C ALA A 520 -3.57 30.34 -14.48
N SER A 521 -3.09 29.17 -14.91
CA SER A 521 -2.67 28.08 -14.03
C SER A 521 -1.50 28.48 -13.10
N VAL A 522 -0.55 29.30 -13.58
CA VAL A 522 0.52 29.83 -12.72
C VAL A 522 -0.06 30.73 -11.63
N ARG A 523 -1.00 31.63 -11.98
CA ARG A 523 -1.69 32.50 -11.01
C ARG A 523 -2.48 31.70 -9.99
N GLU A 524 -3.19 30.65 -10.41
CA GLU A 524 -3.93 29.76 -9.52
C GLU A 524 -3.00 29.11 -8.48
N ASN A 525 -1.89 28.49 -8.93
CA ASN A 525 -0.93 27.86 -8.03
C ASN A 525 -0.26 28.88 -7.08
N ALA A 526 0.04 30.09 -7.60
CA ALA A 526 0.58 31.18 -6.80
C ALA A 526 -0.39 31.60 -5.69
N ARG A 527 -1.69 31.76 -6.02
CA ARG A 527 -2.74 32.13 -5.06
C ARG A 527 -2.98 31.04 -4.02
N ALA A 528 -2.92 29.77 -4.40
CA ALA A 528 -3.00 28.66 -3.45
C ALA A 528 -1.89 28.76 -2.37
N LEU A 529 -0.65 29.06 -2.78
CA LEU A 529 0.46 29.28 -1.85
C LEU A 529 0.35 30.58 -1.05
N ARG A 530 -0.20 31.65 -1.65
CA ARG A 530 -0.50 32.89 -0.92
C ARG A 530 -1.54 32.68 0.17
N GLY A 531 -2.49 31.75 -0.04
CA GLY A 531 -3.50 31.36 0.94
C GLY A 531 -2.92 30.78 2.24
N LEU A 532 -1.66 30.32 2.25
CA LEU A 532 -0.97 29.82 3.43
C LEU A 532 -0.58 30.97 4.38
N GLY A 533 -1.50 31.39 5.25
CA GLY A 533 -1.32 32.58 6.10
C GLY A 533 -0.13 32.51 7.08
N ALA A 534 0.38 31.32 7.39
CA ALA A 534 1.54 31.14 8.26
C ALA A 534 2.88 31.54 7.61
N LEU A 535 2.94 31.68 6.28
CA LEU A 535 4.17 32.06 5.56
C LEU A 535 4.30 33.58 5.45
N ASP A 536 5.41 34.09 5.98
CA ASP A 536 5.76 35.52 5.95
C ASP A 536 6.31 35.93 4.57
N ARG A 537 7.09 35.06 3.91
CA ARG A 537 7.61 35.29 2.56
C ARG A 537 7.55 34.03 1.70
N ARG A 538 7.47 34.23 0.38
CA ARG A 538 7.38 33.18 -0.63
C ARG A 538 8.33 33.52 -1.76
N PHE A 539 9.15 32.56 -2.17
CA PHE A 539 10.10 32.71 -3.26
C PHE A 539 9.77 31.73 -4.38
N TYR A 540 10.08 32.12 -5.61
CA TYR A 540 10.05 31.24 -6.76
C TYR A 540 11.47 30.83 -7.14
N ALA A 541 11.77 29.53 -7.03
CA ALA A 541 13.02 28.96 -7.51
C ALA A 541 13.07 28.96 -9.03
N ILE A 542 13.76 29.94 -9.63
CA ILE A 542 13.64 30.23 -11.07
C ILE A 542 14.27 29.17 -11.96
N LYS A 543 15.17 28.35 -11.41
CA LYS A 543 15.71 27.13 -12.04
C LYS A 543 14.61 26.17 -12.52
N ALA A 544 13.40 26.25 -11.96
CA ALA A 544 12.26 25.49 -12.44
C ALA A 544 11.81 25.94 -13.85
N ASN A 545 11.67 27.26 -14.06
CA ASN A 545 11.35 27.88 -15.35
C ASN A 545 11.59 29.42 -15.31
N PRO A 546 12.65 29.96 -15.93
CA PRO A 546 12.96 31.38 -15.94
C PRO A 546 12.28 32.16 -17.08
N HIS A 547 11.19 31.63 -17.67
CA HIS A 547 10.48 32.30 -18.75
C HIS A 547 10.00 33.70 -18.32
N PRO A 548 10.27 34.78 -19.09
CA PRO A 548 9.99 36.15 -18.66
C PRO A 548 8.56 36.40 -18.19
N ASP A 549 7.56 35.89 -18.91
CA ASP A 549 6.15 36.12 -18.57
C ASP A 549 5.72 35.37 -17.31
N ILE A 550 6.28 34.19 -17.04
CA ILE A 550 6.04 33.46 -15.78
C ILE A 550 6.63 34.27 -14.61
N LEU A 551 7.84 34.81 -14.79
CA LEU A 551 8.48 35.63 -13.76
C LEU A 551 7.66 36.90 -13.48
N ARG A 552 7.10 37.55 -14.51
CA ARG A 552 6.21 38.73 -14.35
C ARG A 552 4.96 38.38 -13.55
N VAL A 553 4.27 37.30 -13.92
CA VAL A 553 3.08 36.83 -13.21
C VAL A 553 3.36 36.55 -11.73
N LEU A 554 4.50 35.91 -11.42
CA LEU A 554 4.85 35.60 -10.04
C LEU A 554 5.27 36.85 -9.24
N GLU A 555 5.91 37.83 -9.89
CA GLU A 555 6.21 39.13 -9.29
C GLU A 555 4.92 39.89 -8.95
N GLU A 556 3.95 39.91 -9.86
CA GLU A 556 2.62 40.52 -9.68
C GLU A 556 1.82 39.85 -8.55
N GLU A 557 1.94 38.53 -8.39
CA GLU A 557 1.39 37.79 -7.25
C GLU A 557 2.22 37.97 -5.95
N GLY A 558 3.29 38.75 -5.98
CA GLY A 558 4.06 39.16 -4.80
C GLY A 558 5.17 38.21 -4.37
N PHE A 559 5.61 37.29 -5.23
CA PHE A 559 6.70 36.36 -4.93
C PHE A 559 8.07 37.06 -5.03
N GLY A 560 9.02 36.66 -4.18
CA GLY A 560 10.45 36.87 -4.42
C GLY A 560 11.02 35.82 -5.37
N PHE A 561 12.32 35.89 -5.66
CA PHE A 561 13.01 34.94 -6.54
C PHE A 561 14.17 34.26 -5.83
N GLU A 562 14.22 32.94 -5.89
CA GLU A 562 15.41 32.15 -5.51
C GLU A 562 16.22 31.84 -6.77
N CYS A 563 17.51 32.13 -6.70
CA CYS A 563 18.49 32.01 -7.77
C CYS A 563 19.64 31.13 -7.29
N VAL A 564 20.10 30.20 -8.13
CA VAL A 564 21.25 29.32 -7.84
C VAL A 564 22.51 29.70 -8.61
N SER A 565 22.43 30.68 -9.53
CA SER A 565 23.58 31.19 -10.29
C SER A 565 23.53 32.70 -10.52
N ALA A 566 24.68 33.30 -10.82
CA ALA A 566 24.77 34.71 -11.19
C ALA A 566 23.97 35.05 -12.48
N GLY A 567 23.84 34.09 -13.40
CA GLY A 567 23.01 34.24 -14.60
C GLY A 567 21.52 34.39 -14.28
N GLU A 568 21.06 33.65 -13.27
CA GLU A 568 19.68 33.74 -12.76
C GLU A 568 19.41 35.08 -12.09
N ILE A 569 20.33 35.57 -11.25
CA ILE A 569 20.27 36.94 -10.69
C ILE A 569 20.21 37.97 -11.83
N GLY A 570 21.06 37.83 -12.84
CA GLY A 570 21.07 38.70 -14.01
C GLY A 570 19.73 38.72 -14.76
N ARG A 571 19.09 37.56 -14.92
CA ARG A 571 17.75 37.45 -15.53
C ARG A 571 16.71 38.22 -14.72
N VAL A 572 16.69 38.05 -13.39
CA VAL A 572 15.74 38.72 -12.49
C VAL A 572 15.88 40.24 -12.58
N PHE A 573 17.09 40.78 -12.40
CA PHE A 573 17.28 42.24 -12.43
C PHE A 573 17.20 42.86 -13.82
N SER A 574 17.39 42.07 -14.89
CA SER A 574 17.11 42.52 -16.27
C SER A 574 15.61 42.77 -16.48
N LEU A 575 14.76 41.90 -15.94
CA LEU A 575 13.30 42.04 -16.02
C LEU A 575 12.75 43.04 -15.01
N PHE A 576 13.36 43.10 -13.82
CA PHE A 576 12.92 43.95 -12.71
C PHE A 576 14.07 44.81 -12.17
N PRO A 577 14.50 45.86 -12.89
CA PRO A 577 15.66 46.68 -12.48
C PRO A 577 15.48 47.39 -11.14
N LYS A 578 14.24 47.53 -10.66
CA LYS A 578 13.87 48.21 -9.41
C LYS A 578 13.41 47.24 -8.31
N LEU A 579 13.57 45.93 -8.51
CA LEU A 579 13.20 44.95 -7.49
C LEU A 579 14.06 45.18 -6.25
N ASP A 580 13.42 45.20 -5.08
CA ASP A 580 14.13 45.20 -3.80
C ASP A 580 15.05 43.97 -3.73
N PRO A 581 16.38 44.15 -3.57
CA PRO A 581 17.32 43.03 -3.47
C PRO A 581 16.98 42.03 -2.36
N THR A 582 16.28 42.44 -1.30
CA THR A 582 15.85 41.54 -0.21
C THR A 582 14.74 40.58 -0.63
N ARG A 583 14.14 40.77 -1.81
CA ARG A 583 13.23 39.81 -2.48
C ARG A 583 13.97 38.78 -3.34
N VAL A 584 15.30 38.79 -3.35
CA VAL A 584 16.12 37.81 -4.06
C VAL A 584 16.96 36.99 -3.08
N LEU A 585 16.86 35.66 -3.17
CA LEU A 585 17.69 34.70 -2.45
C LEU A 585 18.69 34.08 -3.43
N PHE A 586 19.98 34.19 -3.13
CA PHE A 586 21.04 33.48 -3.83
C PHE A 586 21.45 32.24 -3.04
N THR A 587 21.09 31.05 -3.53
CA THR A 587 21.32 29.77 -2.86
C THR A 587 22.17 28.85 -3.75
N PRO A 588 23.43 29.23 -4.03
CA PRO A 588 24.33 28.44 -4.86
C PRO A 588 24.73 27.13 -4.19
N SER A 589 25.36 26.26 -4.97
CA SER A 589 26.12 25.12 -4.44
C SER A 589 27.44 25.00 -5.17
N PHE A 590 28.56 24.99 -4.44
CA PHE A 590 29.92 24.99 -5.00
C PHE A 590 30.18 26.08 -6.07
N ALA A 591 29.52 27.24 -5.98
CA ALA A 591 29.71 28.34 -6.93
C ALA A 591 31.11 28.96 -6.84
N ALA A 592 31.55 29.58 -7.93
CA ALA A 592 32.81 30.31 -7.95
C ALA A 592 32.74 31.56 -7.05
N ARG A 593 33.88 31.95 -6.46
CA ARG A 593 34.02 33.17 -5.64
C ARG A 593 33.38 34.42 -6.30
N ALA A 594 33.58 34.56 -7.61
CA ALA A 594 33.07 35.70 -8.38
C ALA A 594 31.53 35.80 -8.36
N GLU A 595 30.81 34.69 -8.22
CA GLU A 595 29.34 34.71 -8.12
C GLU A 595 28.88 35.23 -6.76
N TYR A 596 29.56 34.85 -5.67
CA TYR A 596 29.30 35.43 -4.34
C TYR A 596 29.59 36.93 -4.32
N GLU A 597 30.70 37.38 -4.92
CA GLU A 597 31.02 38.80 -5.08
C GLU A 597 29.94 39.55 -5.85
N ALA A 598 29.48 39.01 -6.98
CA ALA A 598 28.44 39.62 -7.81
C ALA A 598 27.07 39.69 -7.13
N ALA A 599 26.73 38.71 -6.29
CA ALA A 599 25.51 38.69 -5.49
C ALA A 599 25.59 39.72 -4.35
N LEU A 600 26.66 39.72 -3.56
CA LEU A 600 26.84 40.64 -2.43
C LEU A 600 26.97 42.10 -2.88
N ALA A 601 27.52 42.36 -4.07
CA ALA A 601 27.57 43.70 -4.65
C ALA A 601 26.18 44.27 -5.01
N ARG A 602 25.15 43.40 -5.10
CA ARG A 602 23.75 43.77 -5.34
C ARG A 602 22.91 43.76 -4.06
N ASP A 603 23.52 43.48 -2.91
CA ASP A 603 22.85 43.36 -1.61
C ASP A 603 21.70 42.34 -1.57
N VAL A 604 21.75 41.30 -2.42
CA VAL A 604 20.82 40.16 -2.32
C VAL A 604 21.22 39.24 -1.16
N TRP A 605 20.27 38.46 -0.65
CA TRP A 605 20.55 37.47 0.39
C TRP A 605 21.44 36.36 -0.16
N VAL A 606 22.50 36.01 0.58
CA VAL A 606 23.42 34.92 0.19
C VAL A 606 23.32 33.77 1.18
N THR A 607 23.09 32.57 0.65
CA THR A 607 23.12 31.31 1.40
C THR A 607 24.46 30.61 1.24
N LEU A 608 25.02 30.12 2.35
CA LEU A 608 26.18 29.24 2.37
C LEU A 608 25.75 27.82 2.72
N ASP A 609 26.38 26.82 2.10
CA ASP A 609 26.16 25.39 2.35
C ASP A 609 27.36 24.71 3.03
N SER A 610 28.46 25.43 3.25
CA SER A 610 29.69 24.94 3.88
C SER A 610 30.50 26.08 4.51
N ALA A 611 31.41 25.74 5.43
CA ALA A 611 32.31 26.72 6.05
C ALA A 611 33.46 27.21 5.13
N TYR A 612 33.63 26.60 3.95
CA TYR A 612 34.75 26.90 3.05
C TYR A 612 34.81 28.38 2.63
N PRO A 613 33.71 29.02 2.17
CA PRO A 613 33.75 30.43 1.79
C PRO A 613 34.15 31.36 2.95
N LEU A 614 33.72 31.06 4.18
CA LEU A 614 34.07 31.85 5.36
C LEU A 614 35.57 31.71 5.71
N ARG A 615 36.13 30.51 5.59
CA ARG A 615 37.56 30.24 5.86
C ARG A 615 38.48 30.91 4.85
N HIS A 616 38.12 30.82 3.58
CA HIS A 616 39.01 31.20 2.49
C HIS A 616 38.77 32.61 1.97
N TRP A 617 37.55 33.14 2.09
CA TRP A 617 37.17 34.47 1.62
C TRP A 617 36.50 35.33 2.71
N PRO A 618 37.03 35.40 3.96
CA PRO A 618 36.35 36.02 5.10
C PRO A 618 36.02 37.50 4.86
N GLU A 619 36.89 38.23 4.17
CA GLU A 619 36.71 39.65 3.85
C GLU A 619 35.42 39.91 3.05
N LEU A 620 34.99 38.95 2.24
CA LEU A 620 33.78 39.06 1.42
C LEU A 620 32.50 39.12 2.28
N PHE A 621 32.53 38.45 3.43
CA PHE A 621 31.38 38.24 4.30
C PHE A 621 31.37 39.14 5.54
N ARG A 622 32.42 39.96 5.72
CA ARG A 622 32.53 40.86 6.87
C ARG A 622 31.36 41.84 6.92
N ARG A 623 30.72 41.90 8.10
CA ARG A 623 29.52 42.73 8.38
C ARG A 623 28.34 42.43 7.46
N ARG A 624 28.26 41.20 6.93
CA ARG A 624 27.12 40.72 6.15
C ARG A 624 26.24 39.80 6.99
N ALA A 625 24.94 39.89 6.74
CA ALA A 625 23.96 38.94 7.23
C ALA A 625 23.76 37.84 6.18
N LEU A 626 23.87 36.58 6.59
CA LEU A 626 23.91 35.42 5.71
C LEU A 626 22.84 34.40 6.06
N TRP A 627 22.48 33.61 5.05
CA TRP A 627 21.70 32.39 5.23
C TRP A 627 22.63 31.19 5.34
N LEU A 628 22.25 30.20 6.15
CA LEU A 628 22.92 28.91 6.22
C LEU A 628 21.96 27.81 5.78
N ARG A 629 22.37 27.03 4.78
CA ARG A 629 21.65 25.81 4.39
C ARG A 629 22.13 24.64 5.24
N LEU A 630 21.20 23.96 5.92
CA LEU A 630 21.47 22.80 6.76
C LEU A 630 21.04 21.49 6.06
N ASP A 631 21.80 20.43 6.32
CA ASP A 631 21.39 19.05 6.10
C ASP A 631 20.91 18.43 7.42
N PRO A 632 19.61 18.14 7.57
CA PRO A 632 19.08 17.50 8.76
C PRO A 632 19.42 16.01 8.90
N GLY A 633 20.20 15.43 7.97
CA GLY A 633 20.69 14.05 8.03
C GLY A 633 19.78 13.05 7.32
N TYR A 634 18.76 13.50 6.59
CA TYR A 634 17.89 12.67 5.76
C TYR A 634 17.34 13.45 4.55
N GLY A 635 16.96 12.74 3.48
CA GLY A 635 16.37 13.34 2.27
C GLY A 635 15.11 12.61 1.83
N ARG A 636 14.18 13.31 1.16
CA ARG A 636 12.94 12.74 0.58
C ARG A 636 12.80 13.17 -0.88
N GLY A 637 12.27 12.30 -1.73
CA GLY A 637 12.04 12.62 -3.14
C GLY A 637 11.78 11.38 -3.98
N HIS A 638 11.12 11.60 -5.12
CA HIS A 638 10.67 10.57 -6.05
C HIS A 638 11.80 9.82 -6.80
N HIS A 639 13.04 10.30 -6.70
CA HIS A 639 14.24 9.63 -7.25
C HIS A 639 15.47 10.05 -6.44
N GLU A 640 16.52 9.21 -6.39
CA GLU A 640 17.81 9.52 -5.74
C GLU A 640 18.40 10.89 -6.14
N LYS A 641 18.46 11.19 -7.44
CA LYS A 641 19.00 12.45 -8.00
C LYS A 641 18.25 13.72 -7.60
N VAL A 642 17.06 13.59 -7.00
CA VAL A 642 16.27 14.73 -6.50
C VAL A 642 16.12 14.73 -4.97
N ARG A 643 16.80 13.82 -4.26
CA ARG A 643 16.95 13.84 -2.80
C ARG A 643 18.16 14.71 -2.47
N THR A 644 17.96 15.73 -1.66
CA THR A 644 18.98 16.78 -1.44
C THR A 644 19.40 16.95 0.03
N GLY A 645 19.13 15.94 0.86
CA GLY A 645 19.62 15.83 2.25
C GLY A 645 20.00 14.38 2.59
N GLY A 646 20.74 14.18 3.68
CA GLY A 646 21.31 12.89 4.12
C GLY A 646 22.78 12.74 3.76
N THR A 647 23.45 11.75 4.38
CA THR A 647 24.92 11.55 4.32
C THR A 647 25.52 11.44 2.92
N GLY A 648 24.74 11.03 1.91
CA GLY A 648 25.17 10.97 0.51
C GLY A 648 24.90 12.25 -0.31
N ALA A 649 24.21 13.24 0.25
CA ALA A 649 23.89 14.49 -0.42
C ALA A 649 25.07 15.47 -0.34
N LYS A 650 25.35 16.15 -1.44
CA LYS A 650 26.40 17.19 -1.50
C LYS A 650 25.97 18.55 -0.94
N PHE A 651 24.74 18.67 -0.41
CA PHE A 651 24.10 19.94 -0.15
C PHE A 651 23.88 20.16 1.35
N GLY A 652 24.15 21.38 1.80
CA GLY A 652 23.89 21.80 3.17
C GLY A 652 24.98 21.36 4.14
N LEU A 653 25.10 22.12 5.23
CA LEU A 653 26.01 21.82 6.32
C LEU A 653 25.36 20.76 7.25
N PRO A 654 26.04 19.67 7.59
CA PRO A 654 25.50 18.70 8.53
C PRO A 654 25.34 19.33 9.92
N LEU A 655 24.33 18.89 10.67
CA LEU A 655 23.97 19.49 11.97
C LEU A 655 25.10 19.43 13.01
N ASP A 656 25.98 18.43 12.95
CA ASP A 656 27.13 18.28 13.86
C ASP A 656 28.26 19.29 13.59
N ALA A 657 28.32 19.87 12.39
CA ALA A 657 29.27 20.92 12.03
C ALA A 657 28.76 22.35 12.32
N LEU A 658 27.57 22.49 12.93
CA LEU A 658 26.92 23.78 13.16
C LEU A 658 27.75 24.71 14.05
N GLU A 659 28.29 24.20 15.16
CA GLU A 659 29.10 24.98 16.10
C GLU A 659 30.40 25.48 15.43
N GLU A 660 31.04 24.62 14.65
CA GLU A 660 32.25 24.97 13.89
C GLU A 660 31.96 26.07 12.87
N PHE A 661 30.85 25.96 12.13
CA PHE A 661 30.43 26.99 11.18
C PHE A 661 30.13 28.33 11.89
N ALA A 662 29.46 28.30 13.04
CA ALA A 662 29.18 29.50 13.82
C ALA A 662 30.47 30.22 14.25
N ALA A 663 31.49 29.46 14.69
CA ALA A 663 32.80 30.00 15.02
C ALA A 663 33.52 30.63 13.81
N GLU A 664 33.39 30.02 12.62
CA GLU A 664 33.92 30.57 11.37
C GLU A 664 33.21 31.87 10.95
N ALA A 665 31.88 31.90 11.06
CA ALA A 665 31.08 33.08 10.76
C ALA A 665 31.46 34.26 11.68
N ALA A 666 31.60 33.98 12.98
CA ALA A 666 32.04 34.97 13.96
C ALA A 666 33.45 35.51 13.63
N ARG A 667 34.39 34.64 13.23
CA ARG A 667 35.75 35.03 12.84
C ARG A 667 35.78 35.88 11.58
N ALA A 668 34.93 35.59 10.61
CA ALA A 668 34.75 36.40 9.40
C ALA A 668 34.02 37.73 9.69
N GLY A 669 33.40 37.88 10.86
CA GLY A 669 32.55 39.02 11.21
C GLY A 669 31.21 39.00 10.47
N ALA A 670 30.72 37.82 10.08
CA ALA A 670 29.42 37.60 9.47
C ALA A 670 28.39 37.19 10.53
N MET A 671 27.11 37.47 10.27
CA MET A 671 25.99 37.08 11.13
C MET A 671 25.10 36.08 10.40
N ILE A 672 24.65 35.02 11.08
CA ILE A 672 23.72 34.05 10.52
C ILE A 672 22.30 34.55 10.79
N PHE A 673 21.66 35.10 9.77
CA PHE A 673 20.32 35.68 9.85
C PHE A 673 19.21 34.62 9.68
N GLY A 674 19.42 33.64 8.81
CA GLY A 674 18.39 32.68 8.45
C GLY A 674 18.91 31.26 8.24
N LEU A 675 18.06 30.28 8.52
CA LEU A 675 18.36 28.87 8.25
C LEU A 675 17.47 28.34 7.12
N HIS A 676 18.04 27.56 6.23
CA HIS A 676 17.35 26.95 5.11
C HIS A 676 17.55 25.44 5.11
N ALA A 677 16.48 24.67 4.83
CA ALA A 677 16.61 23.27 4.47
C ALA A 677 15.79 22.98 3.21
N HIS A 678 16.37 22.17 2.31
CA HIS A 678 15.68 21.66 1.12
C HIS A 678 16.03 20.18 0.98
N LEU A 679 15.05 19.30 1.16
CA LEU A 679 15.26 17.85 1.31
C LEU A 679 14.91 17.02 0.07
N GLY A 680 14.29 17.66 -0.92
CA GLY A 680 14.14 17.15 -2.28
C GLY A 680 12.86 17.62 -2.96
N SER A 681 12.39 16.87 -3.95
CA SER A 681 11.21 17.21 -4.77
C SER A 681 10.22 16.06 -4.92
N GLY A 682 8.92 16.37 -4.98
CA GLY A 682 7.85 15.39 -5.18
C GLY A 682 7.30 14.81 -3.88
N ILE A 683 7.25 15.61 -2.82
CA ILE A 683 6.81 15.19 -1.49
C ILE A 683 5.33 15.51 -1.33
N PHE A 684 4.49 14.49 -1.07
CA PHE A 684 3.03 14.65 -0.90
C PHE A 684 2.57 14.66 0.56
N ASP A 685 3.44 14.23 1.48
CA ASP A 685 3.15 14.19 2.92
C ASP A 685 3.43 15.55 3.57
N ALA A 686 2.36 16.25 4.00
CA ALA A 686 2.44 17.55 4.65
C ALA A 686 3.20 17.51 5.99
N LEU A 687 3.18 16.38 6.72
CA LEU A 687 3.89 16.24 8.00
C LEU A 687 5.41 16.38 7.84
N HIS A 688 5.93 16.18 6.63
CA HIS A 688 7.33 16.43 6.32
C HIS A 688 7.79 17.82 6.76
N TRP A 689 7.02 18.87 6.48
CA TRP A 689 7.40 20.25 6.82
C TRP A 689 7.37 20.52 8.31
N ARG A 690 6.60 19.77 9.10
CA ARG A 690 6.65 19.80 10.57
C ARG A 690 8.04 19.37 11.06
N ASP A 691 8.55 18.27 10.52
CA ASP A 691 9.83 17.70 10.94
C ASP A 691 11.00 18.57 10.48
N VAL A 692 10.91 19.18 9.30
CA VAL A 692 11.89 20.19 8.82
C VAL A 692 11.91 21.40 9.75
N PHE A 693 10.74 21.95 10.05
CA PHE A 693 10.61 23.08 10.95
C PHE A 693 11.22 22.79 12.32
N ALA A 694 10.89 21.65 12.94
CA ALA A 694 11.39 21.30 14.27
C ALA A 694 12.93 21.26 14.33
N ARG A 695 13.59 20.72 13.28
CA ARG A 695 15.05 20.66 13.20
C ARG A 695 15.70 22.01 12.97
N LEU A 696 15.10 22.83 12.10
CA LEU A 696 15.58 24.18 11.86
C LEU A 696 15.41 25.09 13.09
N ALA A 697 14.27 24.97 13.80
CA ALA A 697 14.02 25.71 15.03
C ALA A 697 15.02 25.35 16.13
N ALA A 698 15.30 24.05 16.34
CA ALA A 698 16.30 23.61 17.31
C ALA A 698 17.72 24.16 16.99
N ALA A 699 18.12 24.13 15.70
CA ALA A 699 19.38 24.71 15.27
C ALA A 699 19.41 26.25 15.42
N ALA A 700 18.28 26.92 15.18
CA ALA A 700 18.15 28.36 15.35
C ALA A 700 18.31 28.80 16.81
N GLU A 701 17.74 28.04 17.75
CA GLU A 701 17.92 28.27 19.19
C GLU A 701 19.39 28.16 19.62
N THR A 702 20.13 27.20 19.05
CA THR A 702 21.57 27.06 19.33
C THR A 702 22.39 28.26 18.84
N LEU A 703 22.03 28.85 17.69
CA LEU A 703 22.76 29.99 17.11
C LEU A 703 22.39 31.34 17.72
N GLY A 704 21.15 31.51 18.22
CA GLY A 704 20.67 32.72 18.91
C GLY A 704 20.57 34.00 18.07
N THR A 705 20.96 33.98 16.79
CA THR A 705 20.99 35.15 15.88
C THR A 705 19.99 35.04 14.72
N VAL A 706 19.29 33.91 14.62
CA VAL A 706 18.40 33.58 13.52
C VAL A 706 17.04 34.27 13.68
N GLU A 707 16.55 34.91 12.62
CA GLU A 707 15.24 35.57 12.58
C GLU A 707 14.26 34.88 11.61
N ALA A 708 14.75 34.08 10.66
CA ALA A 708 13.92 33.46 9.63
C ALA A 708 14.32 32.01 9.31
N LEU A 709 13.32 31.17 9.07
CA LEU A 709 13.46 29.78 8.66
C LEU A 709 12.83 29.59 7.27
N ASN A 710 13.65 29.22 6.30
CA ASN A 710 13.19 28.80 4.98
C ASN A 710 13.04 27.26 4.99
N LEU A 711 11.80 26.80 4.91
CA LEU A 711 11.46 25.37 4.94
C LEU A 711 11.69 24.69 3.57
N GLY A 712 12.22 25.42 2.60
CA GLY A 712 12.51 24.94 1.27
C GLY A 712 11.25 24.83 0.41
N GLY A 713 11.32 23.91 -0.55
CA GLY A 713 10.24 23.63 -1.49
C GLY A 713 9.92 22.14 -1.51
N GLY A 714 9.74 21.61 -2.73
CA GLY A 714 9.63 20.17 -2.93
C GLY A 714 8.21 19.61 -2.93
N LEU A 715 7.20 20.48 -2.84
CA LEU A 715 5.78 20.12 -2.94
C LEU A 715 5.52 19.18 -4.13
N GLY A 716 4.75 18.13 -3.85
CA GLY A 716 4.28 17.14 -4.81
C GLY A 716 3.49 17.79 -5.93
N VAL A 717 3.63 17.26 -7.14
CA VAL A 717 2.81 17.63 -8.28
C VAL A 717 2.35 16.34 -8.93
N ALA A 718 1.03 16.13 -8.98
CA ALA A 718 0.42 15.02 -9.70
C ALA A 718 0.78 15.12 -11.18
N SER A 719 1.66 14.24 -11.64
CA SER A 719 2.14 14.19 -13.02
C SER A 719 1.41 13.16 -13.88
N GLU A 720 0.58 12.33 -13.25
CA GLU A 720 -0.32 11.37 -13.90
C GLU A 720 -1.74 11.56 -13.32
N PRO A 721 -2.80 11.25 -14.09
CA PRO A 721 -4.17 11.43 -13.64
C PRO A 721 -4.48 10.74 -12.31
N GLU A 722 -3.87 9.57 -12.07
CA GLU A 722 -4.13 8.70 -10.92
C GLU A 722 -3.59 9.27 -9.59
N LEU A 723 -2.63 10.20 -9.65
CA LEU A 723 -2.06 10.82 -8.47
C LEU A 723 -2.96 11.94 -7.97
N ASP A 724 -3.25 11.94 -6.67
CA ASP A 724 -3.98 13.02 -6.06
C ASP A 724 -3.15 14.32 -6.07
N PRO A 725 -3.79 15.50 -6.22
CA PRO A 725 -3.15 16.77 -5.97
C PRO A 725 -2.57 16.86 -4.56
N PHE A 726 -1.58 17.73 -4.38
CA PHE A 726 -1.03 18.02 -3.05
C PHE A 726 -2.09 18.67 -2.15
N GLU A 727 -2.29 18.13 -0.96
CA GLU A 727 -3.32 18.56 0.00
C GLU A 727 -2.87 19.87 0.70
N MET A 728 -3.19 21.02 0.11
CA MET A 728 -2.76 22.34 0.60
C MET A 728 -3.28 22.68 2.00
N ASP A 729 -4.49 22.23 2.36
CA ASP A 729 -5.08 22.48 3.67
C ASP A 729 -4.30 21.79 4.79
N ALA A 730 -3.81 20.57 4.55
CA ALA A 730 -2.98 19.84 5.51
C ALA A 730 -1.64 20.56 5.74
N LEU A 731 -1.03 21.13 4.68
CA LEU A 731 0.16 21.96 4.81
C LEU A 731 -0.14 23.25 5.57
N ALA A 732 -1.28 23.90 5.31
CA ALA A 732 -1.69 25.10 6.03
C ALA A 732 -1.80 24.85 7.53
N GLU A 733 -2.41 23.73 7.94
CA GLU A 733 -2.53 23.33 9.33
C GLU A 733 -1.16 23.10 9.99
N VAL A 734 -0.29 22.33 9.33
CA VAL A 734 1.08 22.06 9.81
C VAL A 734 1.88 23.35 10.00
N LEU A 735 1.83 24.26 9.03
CA LEU A 735 2.55 25.53 9.10
C LEU A 735 1.97 26.46 10.17
N ALA A 736 0.65 26.48 10.35
CA ALA A 736 0.01 27.27 11.41
C ALA A 736 0.43 26.77 12.81
N GLN A 737 0.49 25.46 13.01
CA GLN A 737 0.99 24.87 14.27
C GLN A 737 2.46 25.23 14.50
N ALA A 738 3.30 25.13 13.47
CA ALA A 738 4.71 25.52 13.54
C ALA A 738 4.88 27.01 13.92
N LYS A 739 4.14 27.91 13.26
CA LYS A 739 4.16 29.35 13.54
C LYS A 739 3.68 29.67 14.97
N ALA A 740 2.69 28.95 15.47
CA ALA A 740 2.19 29.11 16.84
C ALA A 740 3.22 28.69 17.90
N LEU A 741 4.03 27.66 17.62
CA LEU A 741 5.06 27.16 18.53
C LEU A 741 6.27 28.09 18.61
N CYS A 742 6.71 28.65 17.49
CA CYS A 742 7.85 29.57 17.45
C CYS A 742 7.51 30.87 16.69
N PRO A 743 6.68 31.76 17.28
CA PRO A 743 6.24 32.98 16.62
C PRO A 743 7.36 33.98 16.32
N GLN A 744 8.51 33.84 16.99
CA GLN A 744 9.70 34.67 16.80
C GLN A 744 10.36 34.49 15.43
N TYR A 745 10.16 33.35 14.76
CA TYR A 745 10.78 33.08 13.47
C TYR A 745 9.84 33.41 12.31
N ALA A 746 10.34 34.15 11.32
CA ALA A 746 9.64 34.29 10.04
C ALA A 746 9.73 32.97 9.23
N LEU A 747 8.63 32.51 8.66
CA LEU A 747 8.55 31.26 7.89
C LEU A 747 8.50 31.53 6.40
N TRP A 748 9.49 31.01 5.67
CA TRP A 748 9.66 31.22 4.25
C TRP A 748 9.60 29.86 3.51
N MET A 749 9.17 29.88 2.25
CA MET A 749 9.18 28.70 1.36
C MET A 749 9.51 29.07 -0.10
N GLU A 750 10.04 28.11 -0.84
CA GLU A 750 10.51 28.27 -2.23
C GLU A 750 10.05 27.17 -3.22
N PRO A 751 8.74 26.87 -3.34
CA PRO A 751 8.25 25.73 -4.13
C PRO A 751 8.20 26.01 -5.64
N GLY A 752 9.36 26.03 -6.31
CA GLY A 752 9.46 26.32 -7.75
C GLY A 752 8.68 25.35 -8.65
N ARG A 753 8.91 24.04 -8.52
CA ARG A 753 8.26 23.04 -9.39
C ARG A 753 6.73 23.09 -9.30
N TYR A 754 6.17 23.26 -8.10
CA TYR A 754 4.74 23.28 -7.87
C TYR A 754 4.04 24.39 -8.64
N LEU A 755 4.64 25.59 -8.67
CA LEU A 755 4.06 26.76 -9.31
C LEU A 755 3.87 26.61 -10.82
N VAL A 756 4.78 25.93 -11.51
CA VAL A 756 4.83 25.95 -12.98
C VAL A 756 4.69 24.60 -13.66
N ALA A 757 4.88 23.48 -12.96
CA ALA A 757 4.91 22.17 -13.61
C ALA A 757 3.61 21.86 -14.37
N ARG A 758 2.44 22.00 -13.72
CA ARG A 758 1.12 21.74 -14.34
C ARG A 758 0.71 22.80 -15.35
N ALA A 759 1.30 23.99 -15.26
CA ALA A 759 0.99 25.11 -16.15
C ALA A 759 1.64 24.97 -17.53
N GLY A 760 2.57 24.03 -17.74
CA GLY A 760 3.23 23.84 -19.03
C GLY A 760 2.98 22.48 -19.67
N VAL A 761 2.87 22.49 -20.99
CA VAL A 761 2.81 21.29 -21.84
C VAL A 761 3.88 21.34 -22.93
N LEU A 762 4.32 20.18 -23.39
CA LEU A 762 5.17 20.05 -24.57
C LEU A 762 4.36 19.42 -25.70
N LEU A 763 4.29 20.13 -26.84
CA LEU A 763 3.63 19.70 -28.06
C LEU A 763 4.65 19.09 -29.02
N LEU A 764 4.33 17.92 -29.54
CA LEU A 764 5.18 17.10 -30.41
C LEU A 764 4.36 16.62 -31.60
N ARG A 765 5.00 16.44 -32.74
CA ARG A 765 4.36 15.88 -33.94
C ARG A 765 4.76 14.44 -34.12
N VAL A 766 3.77 13.58 -34.38
CA VAL A 766 4.00 12.19 -34.74
C VAL A 766 4.68 12.13 -36.11
N THR A 767 5.82 11.46 -36.16
CA THR A 767 6.59 11.26 -37.39
C THR A 767 6.32 9.90 -38.01
N GLN A 768 6.12 8.86 -37.20
CA GLN A 768 5.87 7.50 -37.66
C GLN A 768 5.27 6.63 -36.56
N VAL A 769 4.53 5.59 -36.94
CA VAL A 769 4.06 4.55 -36.02
C VAL A 769 4.57 3.20 -36.51
N VAL A 770 5.26 2.46 -35.65
CA VAL A 770 5.94 1.21 -36.01
C VAL A 770 5.63 0.13 -34.99
N GLU A 771 5.34 -1.07 -35.48
CA GLU A 771 5.29 -2.28 -34.65
C GLU A 771 6.53 -3.15 -34.90
N LYS A 772 7.20 -3.55 -33.82
CA LYS A 772 8.32 -4.51 -33.88
C LYS A 772 8.17 -5.54 -32.77
N SER A 773 7.98 -6.81 -33.14
CA SER A 773 7.87 -7.94 -32.21
C SER A 773 6.80 -7.73 -31.13
N GLY A 774 5.62 -7.23 -31.52
CA GLY A 774 4.50 -6.97 -30.61
C GLY A 774 4.61 -5.67 -29.81
N VAL A 775 5.70 -4.91 -29.93
CA VAL A 775 5.82 -3.57 -29.31
C VAL A 775 5.51 -2.50 -30.35
N ARG A 776 4.39 -1.79 -30.14
CA ARG A 776 3.98 -0.63 -30.94
C ARG A 776 4.65 0.63 -30.40
N ARG A 777 5.14 1.48 -31.31
CA ARG A 777 5.83 2.74 -30.98
C ARG A 777 5.26 3.88 -31.79
N VAL A 778 5.07 5.02 -31.14
CA VAL A 778 4.80 6.31 -31.78
C VAL A 778 6.08 7.12 -31.74
N GLY A 779 6.70 7.32 -32.90
CA GLY A 779 7.85 8.21 -33.06
C GLY A 779 7.39 9.66 -33.14
N VAL A 780 8.11 10.55 -32.46
CA VAL A 780 7.84 11.99 -32.44
C VAL A 780 9.06 12.81 -32.83
N ASP A 781 8.85 14.08 -33.14
CA ASP A 781 9.89 15.03 -33.60
C ASP A 781 10.75 15.65 -32.48
N GLY A 782 10.49 15.31 -31.22
CA GLY A 782 11.31 15.70 -30.06
C GLY A 782 11.53 14.53 -29.11
N GLY A 783 12.74 14.42 -28.57
CA GLY A 783 13.13 13.34 -27.65
C GLY A 783 13.69 13.86 -26.33
N MET A 784 14.66 13.14 -25.78
CA MET A 784 15.38 13.50 -24.54
C MET A 784 16.10 14.85 -24.65
N ASN A 785 16.39 15.32 -25.88
CA ASN A 785 16.93 16.65 -26.12
C ASN A 785 15.90 17.76 -25.86
N ALA A 786 14.60 17.48 -26.07
CA ALA A 786 13.50 18.39 -25.81
C ALA A 786 13.00 18.26 -24.37
N LEU A 787 12.87 17.02 -23.85
CA LEU A 787 12.48 16.73 -22.47
C LEU A 787 13.38 15.66 -21.86
N LEU A 788 14.42 16.09 -21.14
CA LEU A 788 15.44 15.21 -20.58
C LEU A 788 14.95 14.38 -19.37
N ARG A 789 13.88 14.82 -18.70
CA ARG A 789 13.45 14.30 -17.40
C ARG A 789 13.16 12.78 -17.38
N PRO A 790 12.43 12.20 -18.36
CA PRO A 790 12.22 10.75 -18.43
C PRO A 790 13.53 9.96 -18.52
N ALA A 791 14.49 10.43 -19.31
CA ALA A 791 15.78 9.76 -19.46
C ALA A 791 16.70 9.94 -18.24
N LEU A 792 16.67 11.10 -17.58
CA LEU A 792 17.60 11.42 -16.49
C LEU A 792 17.23 10.78 -15.15
N TYR A 793 15.94 10.77 -14.80
CA TYR A 793 15.45 10.29 -13.51
C TYR A 793 14.08 9.59 -13.60
N ASN A 794 13.76 8.97 -14.74
CA ASN A 794 12.52 8.21 -14.95
C ASN A 794 11.24 9.01 -14.64
N ALA A 795 11.27 10.33 -14.91
CA ALA A 795 10.13 11.19 -14.72
C ALA A 795 8.95 10.71 -15.56
N ARG A 796 7.78 10.59 -14.94
CA ARG A 796 6.54 10.27 -15.64
C ARG A 796 5.76 11.53 -15.97
N HIS A 797 5.20 11.52 -17.16
CA HIS A 797 4.29 12.55 -17.65
C HIS A 797 3.09 11.86 -18.29
N GLU A 798 1.91 12.43 -18.11
CA GLU A 798 0.74 12.11 -18.93
C GLU A 798 1.05 12.48 -20.39
N VAL A 799 0.77 11.54 -21.29
CA VAL A 799 0.93 11.72 -22.73
C VAL A 799 -0.37 11.37 -23.40
N VAL A 800 -0.91 12.30 -24.20
CA VAL A 800 -2.17 12.12 -24.92
C VAL A 800 -1.98 12.48 -26.39
N ASN A 801 -2.78 11.85 -27.26
CA ASN A 801 -2.92 12.32 -28.63
C ASN A 801 -3.94 13.47 -28.65
N LEU A 802 -3.44 14.70 -28.72
CA LEU A 802 -4.26 15.91 -28.66
C LEU A 802 -5.16 16.05 -29.90
N SER A 803 -4.68 15.61 -31.08
CA SER A 803 -5.48 15.58 -32.30
C SER A 803 -6.71 14.68 -32.16
N ARG A 804 -6.62 13.62 -31.35
CA ARG A 804 -7.65 12.57 -31.19
C ARG A 804 -8.19 12.48 -29.77
N LEU A 805 -8.17 13.59 -29.04
CA LEU A 805 -8.60 13.62 -27.66
C LEU A 805 -10.06 13.17 -27.52
N GLY A 806 -10.30 12.15 -26.70
CA GLY A 806 -11.62 11.56 -26.46
C GLY A 806 -11.99 10.38 -27.36
N GLU A 807 -11.15 10.03 -28.36
CA GLU A 807 -11.27 8.75 -29.07
C GLU A 807 -10.90 7.57 -28.15
N ALA A 808 -11.45 6.39 -28.44
CA ALA A 808 -11.17 5.18 -27.66
C ALA A 808 -9.72 4.72 -27.84
N ASP A 809 -9.14 4.13 -26.79
CA ASP A 809 -7.80 3.56 -26.84
C ASP A 809 -7.70 2.43 -27.89
N ASP A 810 -6.69 2.50 -28.76
CA ASP A 810 -6.33 1.44 -29.72
C ASP A 810 -5.26 0.48 -29.15
N GLY A 811 -4.81 0.77 -27.92
CA GLY A 811 -3.98 -0.07 -27.08
C GLY A 811 -2.68 0.62 -26.66
N GLN A 812 -1.65 -0.18 -26.33
CA GLN A 812 -0.42 0.33 -25.71
C GLN A 812 0.67 0.68 -26.73
N PHE A 813 1.29 1.86 -26.55
CA PHE A 813 2.37 2.39 -27.35
C PHE A 813 3.52 2.91 -26.48
N ASP A 814 4.76 2.72 -26.91
CA ASP A 814 5.89 3.52 -26.42
C ASP A 814 6.00 4.82 -27.25
N VAL A 815 6.18 5.96 -26.59
CA VAL A 815 6.44 7.25 -27.25
C VAL A 815 7.94 7.51 -27.23
N VAL A 816 8.54 7.59 -28.41
CA VAL A 816 10.00 7.62 -28.60
C VAL A 816 10.42 8.81 -29.45
N GLY A 817 11.57 9.40 -29.12
CA GLY A 817 12.12 10.53 -29.86
C GLY A 817 13.06 10.12 -31.01
N PRO A 818 13.65 11.11 -31.70
CA PRO A 818 14.54 10.90 -32.84
C PRO A 818 16.04 10.88 -32.50
N ILE A 819 16.40 10.82 -31.22
CA ILE A 819 17.79 10.79 -30.72
C ILE A 819 18.31 9.34 -30.76
N CYS A 820 19.57 9.17 -31.18
CA CYS A 820 20.18 7.85 -31.42
C CYS A 820 20.65 7.17 -30.11
N GLU A 821 19.79 7.20 -29.09
CA GLU A 821 20.11 6.71 -27.76
C GLU A 821 18.98 5.77 -27.29
N THR A 822 19.36 4.63 -26.73
CA THR A 822 18.38 3.66 -26.17
C THR A 822 17.48 4.29 -25.10
N GLY A 823 17.97 5.34 -24.43
CA GLY A 823 17.23 6.10 -23.43
C GLY A 823 16.22 7.11 -23.97
N ASP A 824 16.14 7.31 -25.30
CA ASP A 824 15.25 8.29 -25.93
C ASP A 824 13.79 7.83 -25.99
N VAL A 825 13.22 7.63 -24.81
CA VAL A 825 11.86 7.17 -24.60
C VAL A 825 11.18 8.15 -23.67
N LEU A 826 10.25 8.94 -24.21
CA LEU A 826 9.49 9.93 -23.44
C LEU A 826 8.44 9.27 -22.55
N ALA A 827 7.82 8.19 -23.03
CA ALA A 827 6.84 7.43 -22.28
C ALA A 827 6.77 5.98 -22.75
N ARG A 828 6.48 5.05 -21.83
CA ARG A 828 6.36 3.61 -22.13
C ARG A 828 4.94 3.13 -21.91
N ARG A 829 4.47 2.20 -22.76
CA ARG A 829 3.18 1.49 -22.64
C ARG A 829 1.98 2.40 -22.38
N ARG A 830 1.96 3.57 -23.02
CA ARG A 830 0.85 4.52 -22.93
C ARG A 830 -0.34 4.01 -23.74
N ARG A 831 -1.52 4.03 -23.12
CA ARG A 831 -2.76 3.80 -23.85
C ARG A 831 -3.07 5.06 -24.66
N LEU A 832 -3.12 4.90 -25.97
CA LEU A 832 -3.39 5.99 -26.90
C LEU A 832 -4.43 5.51 -27.92
N PRO A 833 -5.24 6.43 -28.48
CA PRO A 833 -6.03 6.12 -29.67
C PRO A 833 -5.09 5.80 -30.85
N ALA A 834 -5.67 5.24 -31.91
CA ALA A 834 -4.94 4.97 -33.14
C ALA A 834 -4.29 6.27 -33.63
N SER A 835 -2.96 6.30 -33.65
CA SER A 835 -2.17 7.50 -33.94
C SER A 835 -1.53 7.41 -35.32
N PHE A 836 -1.41 8.54 -36.01
CA PHE A 836 -0.90 8.60 -37.38
C PHE A 836 0.13 9.71 -37.55
N GLU A 837 0.95 9.62 -38.59
CA GLU A 837 1.87 10.70 -38.96
C GLU A 837 1.11 12.03 -39.09
N GLY A 838 1.68 13.10 -38.50
CA GLY A 838 1.08 14.42 -38.47
C GLY A 838 0.17 14.69 -37.27
N ASP A 839 -0.27 13.67 -36.53
CA ASP A 839 -0.99 13.88 -35.27
C ASP A 839 -0.12 14.66 -34.26
N VAL A 840 -0.76 15.41 -33.37
CA VAL A 840 -0.09 16.16 -32.31
C VAL A 840 -0.20 15.38 -31.01
N LEU A 841 0.94 14.97 -30.46
CA LEU A 841 1.01 14.47 -29.08
C LEU A 841 1.28 15.63 -28.13
N LEU A 842 0.64 15.56 -26.96
CA LEU A 842 0.84 16.47 -25.85
C LEU A 842 1.46 15.70 -24.68
N VAL A 843 2.56 16.21 -24.14
CA VAL A 843 3.16 15.76 -22.88
C VAL A 843 2.82 16.77 -21.79
N ALA A 844 2.00 16.37 -20.82
CA ALA A 844 1.52 17.26 -19.77
C ALA A 844 2.53 17.41 -18.61
N THR A 845 2.27 18.38 -17.72
CA THR A 845 3.09 18.65 -16.53
C THR A 845 4.57 18.93 -16.86
N ALA A 846 4.82 19.53 -18.01
CA ALA A 846 6.14 19.76 -18.58
C ALA A 846 6.67 21.18 -18.31
N GLY A 847 5.94 22.01 -17.55
CA GLY A 847 6.29 23.42 -17.32
C GLY A 847 7.47 23.69 -16.39
N ALA A 848 7.92 22.67 -15.63
CA ALA A 848 9.10 22.76 -14.78
C ALA A 848 10.18 21.82 -15.31
N TYR A 849 11.44 22.27 -15.34
CA TYR A 849 12.60 21.46 -15.75
C TYR A 849 12.44 20.82 -17.15
N GLY A 850 11.62 21.44 -18.01
CA GLY A 850 11.41 21.08 -19.41
C GLY A 850 12.39 21.84 -20.30
N ALA A 851 11.93 22.95 -20.89
CA ALA A 851 12.72 23.81 -21.78
C ALA A 851 14.10 24.18 -21.21
N VAL A 852 14.19 24.44 -19.91
CA VAL A 852 15.43 24.82 -19.22
C VAL A 852 16.50 23.72 -19.19
N MET A 853 16.10 22.46 -19.40
CA MET A 853 17.01 21.32 -19.51
C MET A 853 17.12 20.82 -20.96
N ALA A 854 16.48 21.49 -21.92
CA ALA A 854 16.60 21.15 -23.32
C ALA A 854 18.02 21.44 -23.82
N SER A 855 18.46 20.69 -24.83
CA SER A 855 19.82 20.79 -25.36
C SER A 855 19.86 20.65 -26.87
N THR A 856 20.93 21.15 -27.47
CA THR A 856 21.23 20.97 -28.89
C THR A 856 21.98 19.65 -29.18
N TYR A 857 21.80 18.63 -28.33
CA TYR A 857 22.39 17.31 -28.53
C TYR A 857 21.98 16.74 -29.89
N ASN A 858 22.93 16.12 -30.59
CA ASN A 858 22.81 15.74 -32.01
C ASN A 858 22.49 16.91 -32.97
N LEU A 859 22.90 18.14 -32.62
CA LEU A 859 22.67 19.37 -33.38
C LEU A 859 21.19 19.62 -33.70
N ARG A 860 20.30 19.19 -32.81
CA ARG A 860 18.86 19.48 -32.90
C ARG A 860 18.58 20.88 -32.36
N ASP A 861 17.60 21.56 -32.92
CA ASP A 861 17.18 22.88 -32.41
C ASP A 861 16.51 22.75 -31.04
N LEU A 862 16.58 23.84 -30.26
CA LEU A 862 15.85 23.93 -29.00
C LEU A 862 14.34 24.05 -29.26
N PRO A 863 13.48 23.47 -28.42
CA PRO A 863 12.05 23.68 -28.50
C PRO A 863 11.69 25.17 -28.42
N THR A 864 10.72 25.60 -29.21
CA THR A 864 10.17 26.96 -29.09
C THR A 864 9.26 27.08 -27.87
N GLU A 865 9.11 28.28 -27.32
CA GLU A 865 8.27 28.55 -26.14
C GLU A 865 7.18 29.57 -26.48
N ALA A 866 5.97 29.34 -25.96
CA ALA A 866 4.83 30.25 -26.10
C ALA A 866 4.03 30.30 -24.78
N VAL A 867 3.26 31.37 -24.60
CA VAL A 867 2.34 31.54 -23.46
C VAL A 867 0.91 31.68 -23.96
N LEU A 868 -0.03 31.19 -23.16
CA LEU A 868 -1.45 31.49 -23.25
C LEU A 868 -1.83 32.32 -22.03
N ASP A 869 -2.52 33.42 -22.27
CA ASP A 869 -3.12 34.27 -21.25
C ASP A 869 -4.59 34.53 -21.62
N ASP A 870 -5.40 34.90 -20.63
CA ASP A 870 -6.85 35.11 -20.77
C ASP A 870 -7.24 36.30 -21.69
#